data_AF-A0ABC8XV01-F1
#
_entry.id   AF-A0ABC8XV01-F1
#
_cell.length_a   1.000
_cell.length_b   1.000
_cell.length_c   1.000
_cell.angle_alpha   90.00
_cell.angle_beta   90.00
_cell.angle_gamma   90.00
#
_symmetry.space_group_name_H-M   'P 1'
#
loop_
_entity.id
_entity.type
_entity.pdbx_description
1 polymer ?
#
loop_
_entity_poly.entity_id
_entity_poly.type
_entity_poly.pdbx_seq_one_letter_code
_entity_poly.pdbx_strand_id
1 'polypeptide(L)'
;MPRSLVGGDLAVPEMAQPYMKKDDDDEEVEYSPFFGIEKGAVLQEARAFHDPQLDVRRCSQVITKLLYLLNQGETFTKVEATEVFFAVTKLFQSSDAGLRRLVYLMIKELSPSSDEVIIVTSSLMKDMNSKTDMYRANAIRVLCRIIDGTLLTQIERYLKQAIVDKNPVVASAALVSGIHLAQANPEIVKRWSNEVQEAVQSRAPLVQFHGLALLHQIRQNDRLAISKLVSSLTRGSVRSPLAQCLLIRYTSQVMRESSMNTQNGDRPFFDFLESSLRQKPEMVQLEAARKITEMDVTSRELAPAITLLQSFLTSHKPVLRFAAVRTLNKVAVTRPLAVTNCNVDLESLMLDMNRSIATLAITTLLKTGNESSVDRLMKQITSFMSDIADEFKIVVVEAIRSLCLKFPLKYRSMLNFLSNSLREEGGFEYKKAIVDSIITLISEIPDAKEIGLLHLCEFIEDCEFTYLSSQILHFLGNEGPRTSDPSRYIRYIYNRVILENATVRASAVSTLAKFGALVDTLKPRIFVLLRRCLFDTEDEVRDRATLYLQTLGGEVSIGNNEKDANDFLFGSFDVPLANLEASLRTYEPSEKPFDISSVSREVRSLPLQEKKAPGKKAPAAAAPVPVSAVDAYHKMLSSIPEFSGFGKLFKSSEPVELTEAETEYAVNVVKHIYDSYVVLQYNCTNTIEEQLLEDVTVCVDASDAEEFSEICSKPLASLPYNSAGQIFVAFEKPERVPAIGKFLNLLKFTVKEVDTSTGEADEDGVEDEYQLEDFEIVAADYMLRVAVSNFRNAWENMDPESERMDEYGLGVRESLAEAVGAVINILGMQPCEGTEVVPRNARSHTCLLSGVFIGDVKVLVRLSFGLSGPNEVAMKLAVRSDDPEVSDKIHEIVASG
;
A
#
# COMPACT_ATOMS: atom_id res chain seq x y z
N MET A 1 2.73 26.38 3.59
CA MET A 1 2.38 27.75 3.13
C MET A 1 3.60 28.39 2.53
N PRO A 2 3.47 29.16 1.44
CA PRO A 2 4.58 29.86 0.82
C PRO A 2 5.06 30.98 1.74
N ARG A 3 6.38 31.05 1.97
CA ARG A 3 7.05 32.14 2.70
C ARG A 3 7.32 33.28 1.72
N SER A 4 6.68 34.42 1.93
CA SER A 4 7.22 35.71 1.50
C SER A 4 6.55 36.85 2.27
N LEU A 5 7.37 37.83 2.65
CA LEU A 5 7.02 39.17 3.13
C LEU A 5 6.81 39.33 4.64
N VAL A 6 7.91 39.53 5.36
CA VAL A 6 8.04 40.70 6.27
C VAL A 6 9.44 41.27 6.05
N GLY A 7 9.50 42.35 5.26
CA GLY A 7 10.63 43.27 5.26
C GLY A 7 10.58 44.14 6.52
N GLY A 8 11.72 44.27 7.17
CA GLY A 8 11.93 45.08 8.36
C GLY A 8 13.40 44.99 8.74
N ASP A 9 14.20 45.89 8.17
CA ASP A 9 15.64 46.00 8.41
C ASP A 9 15.92 46.27 9.89
N LEU A 10 16.30 45.22 10.61
CA LEU A 10 17.10 45.32 11.82
C LEU A 10 18.56 45.26 11.39
N ALA A 11 19.25 46.39 11.54
CA ALA A 11 20.66 46.55 11.22
C ALA A 11 21.51 45.41 11.83
N VAL A 12 22.22 44.69 10.96
CA VAL A 12 23.25 43.72 11.33
C VAL A 12 24.49 44.49 11.77
N PRO A 13 25.09 44.23 12.95
CA PRO A 13 26.34 44.85 13.33
C PRO A 13 27.51 44.17 12.59
N GLU A 14 28.25 44.94 11.80
CA GLU A 14 29.52 44.55 11.17
C GLU A 14 30.50 43.97 12.20
N MET A 15 31.02 42.77 11.93
CA MET A 15 32.21 42.25 12.60
C MET A 15 33.38 42.26 11.61
N ALA A 16 34.47 42.90 12.02
CA ALA A 16 35.69 43.07 11.23
C ALA A 16 36.36 41.72 10.93
N GLN A 17 36.67 41.48 9.66
CA GLN A 17 37.48 40.35 9.20
C GLN A 17 38.99 40.69 9.24
N PRO A 18 39.87 39.75 9.64
CA PRO A 18 41.30 39.86 9.35
C PRO A 18 41.56 39.46 7.89
N TYR A 19 42.27 40.33 7.17
CA TYR A 19 42.71 40.12 5.79
C TYR A 19 43.56 38.83 5.65
N MET A 20 43.08 37.88 4.84
CA MET A 20 43.90 36.84 4.21
C MET A 20 43.80 36.99 2.69
N LYS A 21 44.94 36.91 2.01
CA LYS A 21 45.12 37.17 0.58
C LYS A 21 44.33 36.19 -0.30
N LYS A 22 43.65 36.75 -1.30
CA LYS A 22 42.98 36.08 -2.42
C LYS A 22 43.98 35.31 -3.29
N ASP A 23 43.61 34.08 -3.64
CA ASP A 23 43.91 33.45 -4.93
C ASP A 23 42.63 32.73 -5.44
N ASP A 24 42.22 33.17 -6.64
CA ASP A 24 41.46 32.59 -7.76
C ASP A 24 40.19 31.69 -7.60
N ASP A 25 39.15 32.18 -8.29
CA ASP A 25 38.13 31.47 -9.09
C ASP A 25 37.35 30.27 -8.51
N ASP A 26 36.49 30.54 -7.52
CA ASP A 26 35.27 29.75 -7.31
C ASP A 26 34.07 30.69 -7.17
N GLU A 27 32.95 30.32 -7.80
CA GLU A 27 31.64 30.95 -7.65
C GLU A 27 31.38 31.26 -6.17
N GLU A 28 30.87 32.45 -5.84
CA GLU A 28 30.53 32.85 -4.46
C GLU A 28 29.44 31.90 -3.89
N VAL A 29 29.83 30.70 -3.51
CA VAL A 29 29.06 29.81 -2.65
C VAL A 29 29.02 30.53 -1.32
N GLU A 30 27.90 31.18 -1.05
CA GLU A 30 27.63 31.83 0.22
C GLU A 30 27.58 30.73 1.29
N TYR A 31 28.75 30.35 1.82
CA TYR A 31 28.87 29.35 2.86
C TYR A 31 27.99 29.79 4.03
N SER A 32 27.12 28.87 4.49
CA SER A 32 26.31 29.11 5.68
C SER A 32 27.22 29.63 6.81
N PRO A 33 26.82 30.67 7.55
CA PRO A 33 27.58 31.14 8.72
C PRO A 33 27.71 30.08 9.83
N PHE A 34 27.08 28.91 9.64
CA PHE A 34 27.14 27.73 10.49
C PHE A 34 27.90 26.54 9.84
N PHE A 35 28.64 26.77 8.75
CA PHE A 35 29.46 25.73 8.12
C PHE A 35 30.58 25.27 9.07
N GLY A 36 30.72 23.96 9.26
CA GLY A 36 31.74 23.37 10.13
C GLY A 36 31.48 23.48 11.64
N ILE A 37 30.23 23.73 12.07
CA ILE A 37 29.93 23.68 13.51
C ILE A 37 29.96 22.25 14.03
N GLU A 38 30.68 22.02 15.13
CA GLU A 38 30.76 20.70 15.77
C GLU A 38 29.74 20.60 16.91
N LYS A 39 28.98 19.49 16.96
CA LYS A 39 27.99 19.21 17.99
C LYS A 39 28.52 19.42 19.41
N GLY A 40 29.70 18.87 19.73
CA GLY A 40 30.33 19.00 21.05
C GLY A 40 30.63 20.44 21.45
N ALA A 41 31.12 21.26 20.52
CA ALA A 41 31.41 22.68 20.76
C ALA A 41 30.13 23.48 21.05
N VAL A 42 29.06 23.23 20.29
CA VAL A 42 27.76 23.90 20.49
C VAL A 42 27.13 23.51 21.82
N LEU A 43 27.20 22.24 22.22
CA LEU A 43 26.73 21.78 23.53
C LEU A 43 27.53 22.43 24.68
N GLN A 44 28.83 22.64 24.50
CA GLN A 44 29.64 23.37 25.48
C GLN A 44 29.25 24.86 25.54
N GLU A 45 28.96 25.50 24.41
CA GLU A 45 28.46 26.88 24.36
C GLU A 45 27.10 27.04 25.07
N ALA A 46 26.25 26.00 25.08
CA ALA A 46 24.95 26.00 25.77
C ALA A 46 25.06 26.21 27.29
N ARG A 47 26.26 26.04 27.88
CA ARG A 47 26.52 26.40 29.28
C ARG A 47 26.28 27.89 29.56
N ALA A 48 26.37 28.76 28.55
CA ALA A 48 26.06 30.19 28.69
C ALA A 48 24.63 30.46 29.17
N PHE A 49 23.69 29.50 29.02
CA PHE A 49 22.33 29.63 29.53
C PHE A 49 22.24 29.58 31.07
N HIS A 50 23.33 29.20 31.74
CA HIS A 50 23.43 29.15 33.19
C HIS A 50 23.92 30.46 33.83
N ASP A 51 24.35 31.43 33.02
CA ASP A 51 24.95 32.67 33.51
C ASP A 51 23.91 33.51 34.30
N PRO A 52 24.26 34.05 35.48
CA PRO A 52 23.35 34.88 36.28
C PRO A 52 22.88 36.16 35.58
N GLN A 53 23.68 36.65 34.62
CA GLN A 53 23.32 37.76 33.74
C GLN A 53 23.29 37.25 32.30
N LEU A 54 22.08 37.05 31.77
CA LEU A 54 21.87 36.49 30.44
C LEU A 54 22.24 37.50 29.34
N ASP A 55 23.22 37.16 28.49
CA ASP A 55 23.44 37.83 27.22
C ASP A 55 22.46 37.28 26.16
N VAL A 56 21.44 38.09 25.86
CA VAL A 56 20.37 37.74 24.91
C VAL A 56 20.91 37.41 23.52
N ARG A 57 21.94 38.14 23.05
CA ARG A 57 22.48 37.96 21.70
C ARG A 57 23.25 36.66 21.61
N ARG A 58 24.13 36.40 22.58
CA ARG A 58 24.89 35.16 22.69
C ARG A 58 23.95 33.96 22.84
N CYS A 59 22.97 34.03 23.74
CA CYS A 59 22.02 32.93 23.94
C CYS A 59 21.22 32.61 22.67
N SER A 60 20.79 33.64 21.93
CA SER A 60 20.07 33.47 20.67
C SER A 60 20.92 32.78 19.59
N GLN A 61 22.21 33.11 19.51
CA GLN A 61 23.15 32.46 18.58
C GLN A 61 23.33 30.98 18.91
N VAL A 62 23.48 30.65 20.21
CA VAL A 62 23.65 29.26 20.63
C VAL A 62 22.40 28.42 20.37
N ILE A 63 21.19 28.92 20.67
CA ILE A 63 19.94 28.21 20.30
C ILE A 63 19.85 28.02 18.79
N THR A 64 20.22 29.03 18.00
CA THR A 64 20.20 28.92 16.53
C THR A 64 21.14 27.83 16.03
N LYS A 65 22.35 27.71 16.59
CA LYS A 65 23.29 26.61 16.29
C LYS A 65 22.71 25.25 16.68
N LEU A 66 22.11 25.12 17.86
CA LEU A 66 21.47 23.88 18.31
C LEU A 66 20.32 23.46 17.38
N LEU A 67 19.45 24.40 16.99
CA LEU A 67 18.37 24.15 16.04
C LEU A 67 18.89 23.81 14.64
N TYR A 68 20.01 24.41 14.21
CA TYR A 68 20.65 24.06 12.94
C TYR A 68 21.14 22.61 12.95
N LEU A 69 21.82 22.17 14.02
CA LEU A 69 22.26 20.77 14.17
C LEU A 69 21.07 19.82 14.06
N LEU A 70 20.02 20.03 14.84
CA LEU A 70 18.81 19.20 14.79
C LEU A 70 18.18 19.15 13.39
N ASN A 71 18.18 20.27 12.65
CA ASN A 71 17.62 20.34 11.31
C ASN A 71 18.52 19.70 10.23
N GLN A 72 19.81 19.46 10.51
CA GLN A 72 20.70 18.67 9.64
C GLN A 72 20.60 17.16 9.89
N GLY A 73 19.80 16.73 10.88
CA GLY A 73 19.64 15.32 11.24
C GLY A 73 20.55 14.85 12.38
N GLU A 74 21.33 15.74 13.01
CA GLU A 74 22.11 15.40 14.21
C GLU A 74 21.19 15.10 15.39
N THR A 75 21.30 13.91 15.97
CA THR A 75 20.50 13.50 17.14
C THR A 75 21.25 13.78 18.43
N PHE A 76 20.54 14.31 19.43
CA PHE A 76 21.07 14.41 20.79
C PHE A 76 20.80 13.11 21.55
N THR A 77 21.79 12.63 22.29
CA THR A 77 21.58 11.54 23.25
C THR A 77 20.56 11.99 24.31
N LYS A 78 19.91 11.04 25.00
CA LYS A 78 18.94 11.37 26.05
C LYS A 78 19.53 12.34 27.10
N VAL A 79 20.80 12.12 27.50
CA VAL A 79 21.49 12.98 28.48
C VAL A 79 21.72 14.39 27.93
N GLU A 80 22.24 14.51 26.70
CA GLU A 80 22.46 15.81 26.06
C GLU A 80 21.14 16.58 25.88
N ALA A 81 20.08 15.90 25.44
CA ALA A 81 18.76 16.50 25.26
C ALA A 81 18.19 17.01 26.58
N THR A 82 18.30 16.23 27.65
CA THR A 82 17.92 16.62 29.02
C THR A 82 18.71 17.83 29.50
N GLU A 83 20.04 17.82 29.36
CA GLU A 83 20.90 18.95 29.78
C GLU A 83 20.56 20.23 29.04
N VAL A 84 20.43 20.14 27.70
CA VAL A 84 20.04 21.28 26.87
C VAL A 84 18.64 21.75 27.23
N PHE A 85 17.69 20.84 27.47
CA PHE A 85 16.33 21.19 27.89
C PHE A 85 16.35 22.00 29.19
N PHE A 86 17.01 21.50 30.25
CA PHE A 86 17.12 22.21 31.52
C PHE A 86 17.82 23.57 31.37
N ALA A 87 18.87 23.64 30.55
CA ALA A 87 19.57 24.89 30.27
C ALA A 87 18.64 25.92 29.59
N VAL A 88 17.87 25.48 28.58
CA VAL A 88 16.92 26.30 27.82
C VAL A 88 15.79 26.81 28.72
N THR A 89 15.29 26.01 29.68
CA THR A 89 14.22 26.47 30.59
C THR A 89 14.62 27.67 31.44
N LYS A 90 15.91 27.87 31.74
CA LYS A 90 16.40 29.04 32.49
C LYS A 90 16.24 30.35 31.71
N LEU A 91 16.20 30.27 30.38
CA LEU A 91 16.07 31.43 29.51
C LEU A 91 14.67 32.08 29.56
N PHE A 92 13.68 31.43 30.17
CA PHE A 92 12.37 32.05 30.47
C PHE A 92 12.49 33.27 31.40
N GLN A 93 13.59 33.44 32.13
CA GLN A 93 13.86 34.61 32.97
C GLN A 93 14.07 35.90 32.18
N SER A 94 14.52 35.80 30.92
CA SER A 94 14.65 36.96 30.05
C SER A 94 13.29 37.63 29.84
N SER A 95 13.24 38.90 29.41
CA SER A 95 12.03 39.56 28.89
C SER A 95 12.07 39.78 27.38
N ASP A 96 13.18 39.41 26.72
CA ASP A 96 13.34 39.58 25.27
C ASP A 96 12.42 38.64 24.47
N ALA A 97 11.70 39.22 23.51
CA ALA A 97 10.70 38.52 22.72
C ALA A 97 11.30 37.60 21.65
N GLY A 98 12.48 37.94 21.11
CA GLY A 98 13.19 37.13 20.12
C GLY A 98 13.70 35.84 20.74
N LEU A 99 14.43 35.96 21.85
CA LEU A 99 14.91 34.82 22.63
C LEU A 99 13.75 33.96 23.14
N ARG A 100 12.62 34.56 23.57
CA ARG A 100 11.42 33.79 23.96
C ARG A 100 10.93 32.88 22.86
N ARG A 101 10.90 33.36 21.61
CA ARG A 101 10.46 32.56 20.45
C ARG A 101 11.40 31.40 20.17
N LEU A 102 12.71 31.63 20.29
CA LEU A 102 13.72 30.58 20.13
C LEU A 102 13.59 29.52 21.23
N VAL A 103 13.33 29.93 22.48
CA VAL A 103 13.06 29.00 23.59
C VAL A 103 11.84 28.12 23.31
N TYR A 104 10.72 28.70 22.85
CA TYR A 104 9.53 27.94 22.46
C TYR A 104 9.82 26.91 21.37
N LEU A 105 10.58 27.29 20.34
CA LEU A 105 10.95 26.40 19.25
C LEU A 105 11.84 25.26 19.75
N MET A 106 12.88 25.58 20.52
CA MET A 106 13.81 24.59 21.06
C MET A 106 13.11 23.54 21.94
N ILE A 107 12.21 23.97 22.83
CA ILE A 107 11.42 23.04 23.67
C ILE A 107 10.56 22.11 22.83
N LYS A 108 9.98 22.63 21.74
CA LYS A 108 9.13 21.86 20.84
C LYS A 108 9.93 20.79 20.09
N GLU A 109 11.15 21.08 19.67
CA GLU A 109 12.01 20.16 18.92
C GLU A 109 12.70 19.12 19.81
N LEU A 110 13.03 19.45 21.08
CA LEU A 110 13.67 18.49 22.01
C LEU A 110 12.74 17.35 22.44
N SER A 111 11.42 17.52 22.34
CA SER A 111 10.40 16.54 22.77
C SER A 111 10.70 15.90 24.14
N PRO A 112 10.71 16.69 25.23
CA PRO A 112 11.13 16.23 26.57
C PRO A 112 10.30 15.05 27.09
N SER A 113 10.91 14.26 27.96
CA SER A 113 10.24 13.16 28.66
C SER A 113 9.12 13.68 29.58
N SER A 114 8.14 12.82 29.92
CA SER A 114 6.99 13.19 30.77
C SER A 114 7.38 13.85 32.08
N ASP A 115 8.48 13.41 32.69
CA ASP A 115 8.97 13.92 33.98
C ASP A 115 9.58 15.32 33.86
N GLU A 116 10.16 15.64 32.71
CA GLU A 116 10.79 16.93 32.42
C GLU A 116 9.78 18.01 32.04
N VAL A 117 8.66 17.61 31.42
CA VAL A 117 7.57 18.52 30.98
C VAL A 117 7.02 19.33 32.15
N ILE A 118 6.98 18.76 33.36
CA ILE A 118 6.46 19.42 34.57
C ILE A 118 7.23 20.72 34.87
N ILE A 119 8.55 20.75 34.64
CA ILE A 119 9.42 21.89 34.94
C ILE A 119 9.06 23.11 34.10
N VAL A 120 8.70 22.91 32.84
CA VAL A 120 8.38 23.99 31.91
C VAL A 120 6.89 24.36 31.90
N THR A 121 6.03 23.45 32.38
CA THR A 121 4.58 23.63 32.40
C THR A 121 4.17 24.91 33.15
N SER A 122 4.79 25.21 34.31
CA SER A 122 4.49 26.43 35.07
C SER A 122 4.82 27.71 34.30
N SER A 123 5.99 27.76 33.65
CA SER A 123 6.43 28.89 32.83
C SER A 123 5.52 29.09 31.62
N LEU A 124 5.15 28.00 30.93
CA LEU A 124 4.21 28.04 29.80
C LEU A 124 2.80 28.44 30.24
N MET A 125 2.33 27.98 31.41
CA MET A 125 1.03 28.40 31.96
C MET A 125 1.02 29.90 32.32
N LYS A 126 2.14 30.44 32.80
CA LYS A 126 2.29 31.88 33.04
C LYS A 126 2.20 32.66 31.73
N ASP A 127 2.90 32.21 30.69
CA ASP A 127 2.89 32.87 29.38
C ASP A 127 1.55 32.71 28.64
N MET A 128 0.84 31.59 28.85
CA MET A 128 -0.53 31.36 28.38
C MET A 128 -1.53 32.37 28.93
N ASN A 129 -1.29 32.88 30.15
CA ASN A 129 -2.11 33.90 30.81
C ASN A 129 -1.52 35.32 30.69
N SER A 130 -0.48 35.52 29.87
CA SER A 130 0.16 36.82 29.68
C SER A 130 -0.76 37.82 28.99
N LYS A 131 -0.53 39.12 29.22
CA LYS A 131 -1.20 40.19 28.44
C LYS A 131 -0.71 40.24 26.99
N THR A 132 0.41 39.61 26.68
CA THR A 132 1.00 39.59 25.34
C THR A 132 0.45 38.42 24.53
N ASP A 133 -0.39 38.73 23.54
CA ASP A 133 -1.07 37.74 22.69
C ASP A 133 -0.13 36.72 22.04
N MET A 134 1.06 37.15 21.62
CA MET A 134 2.04 36.27 20.99
C MET A 134 2.62 35.25 21.99
N TYR A 135 2.79 35.63 23.26
CA TYR A 135 3.22 34.70 24.31
C TYR A 135 2.11 33.69 24.58
N ARG A 136 0.85 34.14 24.68
CA ARG A 136 -0.29 33.24 24.85
C ARG A 136 -0.37 32.20 23.73
N ALA A 137 -0.36 32.66 22.48
CA ALA A 137 -0.48 31.78 21.32
C ALA A 137 0.68 30.79 21.18
N ASN A 138 1.92 31.22 21.41
CA ASN A 138 3.08 30.34 21.31
C ASN A 138 3.16 29.36 22.49
N ALA A 139 2.87 29.81 23.70
CA ALA A 139 2.83 28.93 24.87
C ALA A 139 1.78 27.82 24.69
N ILE A 140 0.59 28.13 24.15
CA ILE A 140 -0.43 27.12 23.83
C ILE A 140 0.11 26.08 22.84
N ARG A 141 0.76 26.50 21.74
CA ARG A 141 1.30 25.58 20.73
C ARG A 141 2.38 24.66 21.28
N VAL A 142 3.27 25.18 22.12
CA VAL A 142 4.34 24.39 22.74
C VAL A 142 3.75 23.45 23.77
N LEU A 143 2.92 23.97 24.68
CA LEU A 143 2.32 23.19 25.76
C LEU A 143 1.50 22.02 25.22
N CYS A 144 0.64 22.26 24.23
CA CYS A 144 -0.19 21.19 23.66
C CYS A 144 0.59 20.15 22.84
N ARG A 145 1.88 20.38 22.55
CA ARG A 145 2.76 19.40 21.88
C ARG A 145 3.44 18.47 22.88
N ILE A 146 3.67 18.93 24.11
CA ILE A 146 4.50 18.23 25.11
C ILE A 146 3.70 17.64 26.29
N ILE A 147 2.44 18.06 26.49
CA ILE A 147 1.61 17.57 27.60
C ILE A 147 1.05 16.17 27.35
N ASP A 148 0.82 15.45 28.45
CA ASP A 148 0.09 14.19 28.52
C ASP A 148 -1.41 14.40 28.87
N GLY A 149 -2.18 13.32 28.95
CA GLY A 149 -3.61 13.38 29.26
C GLY A 149 -3.93 13.92 30.67
N THR A 150 -3.05 13.68 31.64
CA THR A 150 -3.26 14.14 33.02
C THR A 150 -3.11 15.66 33.13
N LEU A 151 -2.03 16.24 32.59
CA LEU A 151 -1.81 17.68 32.55
C LEU A 151 -2.83 18.38 31.66
N LEU A 152 -3.27 17.76 30.56
CA LEU A 152 -4.30 18.31 29.69
C LEU A 152 -5.60 18.61 30.45
N THR A 153 -6.01 17.71 31.35
CA THR A 153 -7.21 17.90 32.19
C THR A 153 -7.08 19.12 33.11
N GLN A 154 -5.88 19.41 33.61
CA GLN A 154 -5.63 20.56 34.49
C GLN A 154 -5.69 21.88 33.73
N ILE A 155 -5.20 21.91 32.48
CA ILE A 155 -5.14 23.14 31.67
C ILE A 155 -6.38 23.35 30.78
N GLU A 156 -7.28 22.36 30.71
CA GLU A 156 -8.48 22.35 29.85
C GLU A 156 -9.26 23.67 29.90
N ARG A 157 -9.46 24.23 31.11
CA ARG A 157 -10.21 25.47 31.30
C ARG A 157 -9.57 26.66 30.55
N TYR A 158 -8.25 26.75 30.54
CA TYR A 158 -7.53 27.83 29.84
C TYR A 158 -7.61 27.67 28.33
N LEU A 159 -7.54 26.43 27.83
CA LEU A 159 -7.69 26.14 26.40
C LEU A 159 -9.10 26.48 25.90
N LYS A 160 -10.15 26.15 26.67
CA LYS A 160 -11.54 26.56 26.36
C LYS A 160 -11.69 28.07 26.24
N GLN A 161 -11.09 28.83 27.16
CA GLN A 161 -11.09 30.29 27.08
C GLN A 161 -10.31 30.82 25.87
N ALA A 162 -9.18 30.19 25.54
CA ALA A 162 -8.37 30.57 24.39
C ALA A 162 -9.10 30.31 23.05
N ILE A 163 -9.92 29.25 22.95
CA ILE A 163 -10.70 28.92 21.74
C ILE A 163 -11.64 30.07 21.34
N VAL A 164 -12.27 30.73 22.31
CA VAL A 164 -13.19 31.86 22.11
C VAL A 164 -12.53 33.22 22.32
N ASP A 165 -11.20 33.28 22.29
CA ASP A 165 -10.46 34.53 22.49
C ASP A 165 -10.75 35.55 21.36
N LYS A 166 -10.77 36.83 21.73
CA LYS A 166 -11.00 37.93 20.78
C LYS A 166 -9.87 38.05 19.76
N ASN A 167 -8.64 37.67 20.12
CA ASN A 167 -7.50 37.67 19.22
C ASN A 167 -7.52 36.38 18.35
N PRO A 168 -7.65 36.51 17.03
CA PRO A 168 -7.68 35.36 16.12
C PRO A 168 -6.44 34.45 16.19
N VAL A 169 -5.26 34.99 16.52
CA VAL A 169 -4.01 34.23 16.60
C VAL A 169 -4.03 33.26 17.78
N VAL A 170 -4.60 33.68 18.91
CA VAL A 170 -4.74 32.87 20.13
C VAL A 170 -5.81 31.80 19.92
N ALA A 171 -6.98 32.19 19.43
CA ALA A 171 -8.06 31.25 19.10
C ALA A 171 -7.62 30.20 18.07
N SER A 172 -6.93 30.63 17.01
CA SER A 172 -6.38 29.72 16.01
C SER A 172 -5.32 28.79 16.59
N ALA A 173 -4.46 29.25 17.51
CA ALA A 173 -3.47 28.40 18.17
C ALA A 173 -4.14 27.32 19.02
N ALA A 174 -5.17 27.68 19.79
CA ALA A 174 -5.93 26.74 20.62
C ALA A 174 -6.71 25.72 19.79
N LEU A 175 -7.36 26.14 18.70
CA LEU A 175 -8.11 25.26 17.81
C LEU A 175 -7.22 24.24 17.10
N VAL A 176 -6.08 24.67 16.54
CA VAL A 176 -5.12 23.75 15.91
C VAL A 176 -4.51 22.79 16.93
N SER A 177 -4.19 23.30 18.12
CA SER A 177 -3.73 22.46 19.24
C SER A 177 -4.79 21.42 19.64
N GLY A 178 -6.07 21.80 19.65
CA GLY A 178 -7.18 20.87 19.87
C GLY A 178 -7.30 19.77 18.82
N ILE A 179 -6.98 20.05 17.55
CA ILE A 179 -6.96 19.04 16.47
C ILE A 179 -5.88 17.98 16.75
N HIS A 180 -4.68 18.40 17.14
CA HIS A 180 -3.60 17.49 17.52
C HIS A 180 -3.94 16.70 18.78
N LEU A 181 -4.45 17.37 19.81
CA LEU A 181 -4.85 16.73 21.07
C LEU A 181 -6.01 15.75 20.89
N ALA A 182 -6.92 15.98 19.94
CA ALA A 182 -8.02 15.06 19.65
C ALA A 182 -7.55 13.71 19.09
N GLN A 183 -6.32 13.62 18.56
CA GLN A 183 -5.75 12.34 18.12
C GLN A 183 -5.29 11.49 19.32
N ALA A 184 -4.70 12.11 20.34
CA ALA A 184 -4.18 11.40 21.52
C ALA A 184 -5.19 11.32 22.68
N ASN A 185 -6.05 12.32 22.87
CA ASN A 185 -6.95 12.49 24.01
C ASN A 185 -8.38 12.91 23.57
N PRO A 186 -9.09 12.11 22.75
CA PRO A 186 -10.37 12.50 22.14
C PRO A 186 -11.47 12.82 23.16
N GLU A 187 -11.54 12.10 24.28
CA GLU A 187 -12.60 12.28 25.29
C GLU A 187 -12.55 13.63 26.00
N ILE A 188 -11.35 14.16 26.24
CA ILE A 188 -11.19 15.48 26.85
C ILE A 188 -11.61 16.56 25.84
N VAL A 189 -11.13 16.46 24.60
CA VAL A 189 -11.42 17.46 23.56
C VAL A 189 -12.89 17.49 23.16
N LYS A 190 -13.61 16.36 23.21
CA LYS A 190 -15.08 16.31 23.00
C LYS A 190 -15.84 17.27 23.93
N ARG A 191 -15.34 17.51 25.15
CA ARG A 191 -15.95 18.43 26.13
C ARG A 191 -15.85 19.90 25.72
N TRP A 192 -15.12 20.22 24.66
CA TRP A 192 -14.91 21.59 24.15
C TRP A 192 -15.89 21.93 23.02
N SER A 193 -16.84 21.03 22.72
CA SER A 193 -17.73 21.18 21.56
C SER A 193 -18.51 22.50 21.55
N ASN A 194 -18.84 23.09 22.70
CA ASN A 194 -19.61 24.34 22.76
C ASN A 194 -18.76 25.54 22.35
N GLU A 195 -17.56 25.66 22.90
CA GLU A 195 -16.60 26.71 22.59
C GLU A 195 -16.14 26.62 21.13
N VAL A 196 -15.89 25.40 20.64
CA VAL A 196 -15.53 25.17 19.23
C VAL A 196 -16.71 25.54 18.31
N GLN A 197 -17.95 25.25 18.71
CA GLN A 197 -19.16 25.63 17.95
C GLN A 197 -19.32 27.15 17.86
N GLU A 198 -18.96 27.91 18.89
CA GLU A 198 -18.89 29.38 18.86
C GLU A 198 -17.79 29.86 17.91
N ALA A 199 -16.61 29.24 17.94
CA ALA A 199 -15.49 29.59 17.06
C ALA A 199 -15.82 29.42 15.56
N VAL A 200 -16.68 28.46 15.20
CA VAL A 200 -17.18 28.29 13.80
C VAL A 200 -17.96 29.53 13.32
N GLN A 201 -18.61 30.27 14.22
CA GLN A 201 -19.33 31.51 13.91
C GLN A 201 -18.44 32.76 13.96
N SER A 202 -17.13 32.59 14.18
CA SER A 202 -16.19 33.70 14.21
C SER A 202 -16.14 34.48 12.89
N ARG A 203 -15.95 35.80 13.00
CA ARG A 203 -15.74 36.68 11.83
C ARG A 203 -14.37 36.49 11.19
N ALA A 204 -13.41 35.91 11.93
CA ALA A 204 -12.05 35.70 11.46
C ALA A 204 -11.97 34.42 10.59
N PRO A 205 -11.55 34.51 9.30
CA PRO A 205 -11.61 33.37 8.39
C PRO A 205 -10.83 32.12 8.84
N LEU A 206 -9.66 32.29 9.44
CA LEU A 206 -8.84 31.18 9.91
C LEU A 206 -9.42 30.51 11.16
N VAL A 207 -10.00 31.28 12.08
CA VAL A 207 -10.67 30.75 13.27
C VAL A 207 -11.89 29.93 12.87
N GLN A 208 -12.71 30.44 11.94
CA GLN A 208 -13.84 29.71 11.38
C GLN A 208 -13.40 28.39 10.71
N PHE A 209 -12.28 28.40 9.97
CA PHE A 209 -11.74 27.20 9.32
C PHE A 209 -11.27 26.15 10.33
N HIS A 210 -10.41 26.52 11.29
CA HIS A 210 -9.91 25.59 12.30
C HIS A 210 -11.03 25.12 13.24
N GLY A 211 -11.99 25.99 13.57
CA GLY A 211 -13.17 25.64 14.35
C GLY A 211 -14.01 24.59 13.64
N LEU A 212 -14.24 24.74 12.34
CA LEU A 212 -15.00 23.76 11.55
C LEU A 212 -14.26 22.42 11.44
N ALA A 213 -12.94 22.45 11.27
CA ALA A 213 -12.11 21.25 11.23
C ALA A 213 -12.18 20.46 12.55
N LEU A 214 -11.94 21.15 13.68
CA LEU A 214 -11.98 20.53 15.00
C LEU A 214 -13.39 20.03 15.36
N LEU A 215 -14.43 20.81 15.07
CA LEU A 215 -15.81 20.42 15.37
C LEU A 215 -16.23 19.17 14.58
N HIS A 216 -15.79 19.06 13.32
CA HIS A 216 -16.01 17.86 12.52
C HIS A 216 -15.28 16.66 13.14
N GLN A 217 -14.01 16.78 13.52
CA GLN A 217 -13.24 15.71 14.14
C GLN A 217 -13.87 15.23 15.47
N ILE A 218 -14.35 16.16 16.31
CA ILE A 218 -15.08 15.84 17.55
C ILE A 218 -16.34 15.00 17.25
N ARG A 219 -17.03 15.30 16.15
CA ARG A 219 -18.32 14.69 15.78
C ARG A 219 -18.19 13.58 14.74
N GLN A 220 -16.98 13.19 14.33
CA GLN A 220 -16.78 12.30 13.17
C GLN A 220 -17.43 10.92 13.34
N ASN A 221 -17.60 10.48 14.59
CA ASN A 221 -18.25 9.21 14.93
C ASN A 221 -19.79 9.32 15.08
N ASP A 222 -20.35 10.54 15.10
CA ASP A 222 -21.80 10.80 15.17
C ASP A 222 -22.32 11.39 13.86
N ARG A 223 -22.80 10.50 13.00
CA ARG A 223 -23.35 10.84 11.69
C ARG A 223 -24.51 11.84 11.75
N LEU A 224 -25.38 11.78 12.75
CA LEU A 224 -26.51 12.70 12.88
C LEU A 224 -26.01 14.10 13.26
N ALA A 225 -25.01 14.19 14.13
CA ALA A 225 -24.40 15.46 14.50
C ALA A 225 -23.66 16.13 13.33
N ILE A 226 -22.96 15.34 12.48
CA ILE A 226 -22.34 15.85 11.25
C ILE A 226 -23.40 16.33 10.27
N SER A 227 -24.46 15.55 10.04
CA SER A 227 -25.54 15.93 9.14
C SER A 227 -26.21 17.25 9.58
N LYS A 228 -26.51 17.40 10.88
CA LYS A 228 -27.06 18.64 11.44
C LYS A 228 -26.09 19.82 11.30
N LEU A 229 -24.80 19.61 11.54
CA LEU A 229 -23.77 20.62 11.38
C LEU A 229 -23.71 21.12 9.93
N VAL A 230 -23.61 20.20 8.97
CA VAL A 230 -23.59 20.54 7.54
C VAL A 230 -24.86 21.27 7.15
N SER A 231 -26.06 20.75 7.50
CA SER A 231 -27.33 21.42 7.21
C SER A 231 -27.44 22.83 7.81
N SER A 232 -26.85 23.08 8.97
CA SER A 232 -26.83 24.41 9.58
C SER A 232 -25.91 25.34 8.80
N LEU A 233 -24.73 24.89 8.41
CA LEU A 233 -23.73 25.72 7.74
C LEU A 233 -24.02 25.95 6.25
N THR A 234 -24.69 25.02 5.56
CA THR A 234 -25.10 25.23 4.16
C THR A 234 -26.21 26.27 4.02
N ARG A 235 -27.03 26.45 5.06
CA ARG A 235 -28.01 27.55 5.15
C ARG A 235 -27.41 28.85 5.68
N GLY A 236 -26.27 28.76 6.38
CA GLY A 236 -25.55 29.90 6.93
C GLY A 236 -24.58 30.54 5.95
N SER A 237 -23.95 31.64 6.37
CA SER A 237 -22.87 32.27 5.59
C SER A 237 -21.50 31.86 6.14
N VAL A 238 -20.80 31.00 5.40
CA VAL A 238 -19.38 30.69 5.65
C VAL A 238 -18.54 31.66 4.83
N ARG A 239 -17.62 32.39 5.47
CA ARG A 239 -16.84 33.47 4.85
C ARG A 239 -15.47 33.02 4.39
N SER A 240 -14.87 32.07 5.10
CA SER A 240 -13.54 31.56 4.80
C SER A 240 -13.57 30.63 3.59
N PRO A 241 -12.79 30.90 2.52
CA PRO A 241 -12.71 29.99 1.37
C PRO A 241 -12.26 28.59 1.75
N LEU A 242 -11.34 28.47 2.72
CA LEU A 242 -10.88 27.17 3.24
C LEU A 242 -11.99 26.44 4.00
N ALA A 243 -12.80 27.15 4.78
CA ALA A 243 -13.95 26.55 5.46
C ALA A 243 -15.05 26.15 4.48
N GLN A 244 -15.25 26.91 3.39
CA GLN A 244 -16.15 26.54 2.31
C GLN A 244 -15.69 25.25 1.63
N CYS A 245 -14.39 25.09 1.34
CA CYS A 245 -13.84 23.83 0.82
C CYS A 245 -14.07 22.65 1.79
N LEU A 246 -13.86 22.83 3.10
CA LEU A 246 -14.18 21.78 4.08
C LEU A 246 -15.67 21.46 4.10
N LEU A 247 -16.53 22.48 4.10
CA LEU A 247 -17.97 22.29 4.08
C LEU A 247 -18.43 21.53 2.83
N ILE A 248 -17.85 21.81 1.66
CA ILE A 248 -18.09 21.06 0.42
C ILE A 248 -17.70 19.58 0.57
N ARG A 249 -16.53 19.29 1.16
CA ARG A 249 -16.08 17.92 1.43
C ARG A 249 -17.03 17.18 2.37
N TYR A 250 -17.42 17.81 3.48
CA TYR A 250 -18.35 17.23 4.46
C TYR A 250 -19.76 17.07 3.88
N THR A 251 -20.22 18.00 3.03
CA THR A 251 -21.49 17.88 2.32
C THR A 251 -21.48 16.65 1.40
N SER A 252 -20.41 16.46 0.63
CA SER A 252 -20.26 15.29 -0.24
C SER A 252 -20.21 13.98 0.56
N GLN A 253 -19.53 13.97 1.72
CA GLN A 253 -19.51 12.82 2.62
C GLN A 253 -20.91 12.47 3.15
N VAL A 254 -21.63 13.46 3.71
CA VAL A 254 -23.00 13.27 4.22
C VAL A 254 -23.93 12.76 3.12
N MET A 255 -23.79 13.27 1.89
CA MET A 255 -24.57 12.79 0.74
C MET A 255 -24.26 11.31 0.42
N ARG A 256 -22.99 10.91 0.33
CA ARG A 256 -22.59 9.51 0.06
C ARG A 256 -23.03 8.52 1.12
N GLU A 257 -23.13 8.96 2.37
CA GLU A 257 -23.66 8.13 3.46
C GLU A 257 -25.19 8.07 3.41
N SER A 258 -25.86 9.15 3.01
CA SER A 258 -27.33 9.29 3.01
C SER A 258 -28.03 8.72 1.77
N SER A 259 -27.29 8.41 0.70
CA SER A 259 -27.78 7.79 -0.53
C SER A 259 -28.48 6.43 -0.37
N MET A 260 -28.56 5.86 0.83
CA MET A 260 -29.39 4.65 1.08
C MET A 260 -30.87 4.96 1.38
N ASN A 261 -31.25 6.22 1.65
CA ASN A 261 -32.55 6.52 2.29
C ASN A 261 -33.39 7.67 1.70
N THR A 262 -33.20 8.12 0.45
CA THR A 262 -34.09 9.18 -0.08
C THR A 262 -34.35 9.07 -1.59
N GLN A 263 -35.56 8.61 -1.92
CA GLN A 263 -36.18 8.78 -3.23
C GLN A 263 -36.80 10.18 -3.31
N ASN A 264 -36.50 10.88 -4.40
CA ASN A 264 -37.22 12.03 -4.99
C ASN A 264 -37.27 13.38 -4.25
N GLY A 265 -37.01 14.45 -5.01
CA GLY A 265 -37.60 15.77 -4.78
C GLY A 265 -36.59 16.90 -4.69
N ASP A 266 -36.06 17.13 -3.49
CA ASP A 266 -35.18 18.26 -3.19
C ASP A 266 -33.88 17.76 -2.56
N ARG A 267 -32.75 18.04 -3.21
CA ARG A 267 -31.42 17.76 -2.68
C ARG A 267 -30.78 19.08 -2.22
N PRO A 268 -31.15 19.64 -1.06
CA PRO A 268 -30.63 20.94 -0.60
C PRO A 268 -29.09 20.97 -0.49
N PHE A 269 -28.48 19.80 -0.27
CA PHE A 269 -27.03 19.65 -0.29
C PHE A 269 -26.43 19.74 -1.69
N PHE A 270 -27.13 19.23 -2.71
CA PHE A 270 -26.71 19.36 -4.10
C PHE A 270 -26.85 20.81 -4.57
N ASP A 271 -27.96 21.50 -4.23
CA ASP A 271 -28.15 22.92 -4.56
C ASP A 271 -27.04 23.79 -3.97
N PHE A 272 -26.59 23.47 -2.76
CA PHE A 272 -25.42 24.10 -2.15
C PHE A 272 -24.14 23.88 -2.98
N LEU A 273 -23.86 22.64 -3.43
CA LEU A 273 -22.72 22.35 -4.29
C LEU A 273 -22.81 23.09 -5.63
N GLU A 274 -23.98 23.14 -6.26
CA GLU A 274 -24.19 23.86 -7.51
C GLU A 274 -24.01 25.37 -7.33
N SER A 275 -24.54 25.93 -6.23
CA SER A 275 -24.30 27.34 -5.89
C SER A 275 -22.83 27.65 -5.63
N SER A 276 -22.06 26.67 -5.13
CA SER A 276 -20.64 26.79 -4.85
C SER A 276 -19.79 26.93 -6.13
N LEU A 277 -20.28 26.43 -7.28
CA LEU A 277 -19.65 26.64 -8.59
C LEU A 277 -19.63 28.12 -9.01
N ARG A 278 -20.56 28.93 -8.49
CA ARG A 278 -20.71 30.35 -8.84
C ARG A 278 -19.99 31.30 -7.85
N GLN A 279 -19.27 30.76 -6.88
CA GLN A 279 -18.55 31.59 -5.89
C GLN A 279 -17.31 32.25 -6.48
N LYS A 280 -16.88 33.37 -5.90
CA LYS A 280 -15.72 34.16 -6.38
C LYS A 280 -14.36 33.43 -6.27
N PRO A 281 -14.04 32.69 -5.17
CA PRO A 281 -12.74 32.05 -5.05
C PRO A 281 -12.62 30.80 -5.94
N GLU A 282 -11.66 30.80 -6.87
CA GLU A 282 -11.40 29.71 -7.82
C GLU A 282 -11.21 28.35 -7.13
N MET A 283 -10.59 28.32 -5.95
CA MET A 283 -10.39 27.08 -5.19
C MET A 283 -11.70 26.43 -4.74
N VAL A 284 -12.73 27.23 -4.45
CA VAL A 284 -14.04 26.73 -3.98
C VAL A 284 -14.83 26.21 -5.17
N GLN A 285 -14.79 26.94 -6.28
CA GLN A 285 -15.36 26.51 -7.56
C GLN A 285 -14.79 25.16 -8.01
N LEU A 286 -13.45 25.01 -7.93
CA LEU A 286 -12.75 23.78 -8.30
C LEU A 286 -13.08 22.60 -7.36
N GLU A 287 -13.09 22.82 -6.04
CA GLU A 287 -13.45 21.76 -5.08
C GLU A 287 -14.91 21.32 -5.27
N ALA A 288 -15.84 22.25 -5.53
CA ALA A 288 -17.23 21.95 -5.84
C ALA A 288 -17.34 21.12 -7.14
N ALA A 289 -16.69 21.56 -8.23
CA ALA A 289 -16.69 20.83 -9.50
C ALA A 289 -16.11 19.42 -9.35
N ARG A 290 -15.01 19.27 -8.61
CA ARG A 290 -14.41 17.98 -8.32
C ARG A 290 -15.36 17.07 -7.54
N LYS A 291 -16.09 17.59 -6.55
CA LYS A 291 -17.02 16.76 -5.78
C LYS A 291 -18.26 16.38 -6.58
N ILE A 292 -18.81 17.27 -7.40
CA ILE A 292 -19.93 16.97 -8.29
C ILE A 292 -19.55 15.89 -9.32
N THR A 293 -18.34 15.99 -9.90
CA THR A 293 -17.84 15.01 -10.90
C THR A 293 -17.54 13.63 -10.30
N GLU A 294 -17.26 13.54 -9.00
CA GLU A 294 -17.04 12.28 -8.26
C GLU A 294 -18.35 11.63 -7.73
N MET A 295 -19.51 12.23 -7.98
CA MET A 295 -20.81 11.77 -7.49
C MET A 295 -21.67 11.19 -8.62
N ASP A 296 -22.61 10.32 -8.25
CA ASP A 296 -23.58 9.79 -9.20
C ASP A 296 -24.70 10.81 -9.46
N VAL A 297 -24.44 11.71 -10.41
CA VAL A 297 -25.32 12.80 -10.82
C VAL A 297 -25.80 12.60 -12.25
N THR A 298 -26.94 13.19 -12.61
CA THR A 298 -27.45 13.18 -13.99
C THR A 298 -26.57 14.02 -14.91
N SER A 299 -26.65 13.80 -16.23
CA SER A 299 -25.90 14.60 -17.21
C SER A 299 -26.22 16.10 -17.15
N ARG A 300 -27.47 16.45 -16.77
CA ARG A 300 -27.91 17.84 -16.61
C ARG A 300 -27.27 18.50 -15.38
N GLU A 301 -27.16 17.77 -14.28
CA GLU A 301 -26.50 18.20 -13.05
C GLU A 301 -24.97 18.29 -13.19
N LEU A 302 -24.39 17.46 -14.07
CA LEU A 302 -22.95 17.46 -14.36
C LEU A 302 -22.52 18.65 -15.24
N ALA A 303 -23.37 19.08 -16.16
CA ALA A 303 -23.03 20.07 -17.19
C ALA A 303 -22.44 21.39 -16.63
N PRO A 304 -23.00 22.03 -15.57
CA PRO A 304 -22.43 23.26 -15.00
C PRO A 304 -20.98 23.09 -14.51
N ALA A 305 -20.67 21.93 -13.91
CA ALA A 305 -19.31 21.63 -13.44
C ALA A 305 -18.34 21.45 -14.62
N ILE A 306 -18.77 20.80 -15.70
CA ILE A 306 -17.95 20.63 -16.91
C ILE A 306 -17.71 21.98 -17.59
N THR A 307 -18.72 22.83 -17.73
CA THR A 307 -18.58 24.18 -18.31
C THR A 307 -17.59 25.05 -17.53
N LEU A 308 -17.63 24.97 -16.19
CA LEU A 308 -16.64 25.64 -15.34
C LEU A 308 -15.23 25.10 -15.59
N LEU A 309 -15.05 23.78 -15.59
CA LEU A 309 -13.75 23.16 -15.85
C LEU A 309 -13.22 23.52 -17.24
N GLN A 310 -14.09 23.57 -18.26
CA GLN A 310 -13.75 24.03 -19.60
C GLN A 310 -13.20 25.46 -19.59
N SER A 311 -13.86 26.39 -18.86
CA SER A 311 -13.36 27.76 -18.73
C SER A 311 -11.97 27.85 -18.07
N PHE A 312 -11.60 26.88 -17.23
CA PHE A 312 -10.29 26.83 -16.60
C PHE A 312 -9.19 26.30 -17.53
N LEU A 313 -9.53 25.59 -18.61
CA LEU A 313 -8.56 25.10 -19.61
C LEU A 313 -7.88 26.26 -20.34
N THR A 314 -8.58 27.37 -20.55
CA THR A 314 -8.08 28.56 -21.24
C THR A 314 -7.50 29.61 -20.28
N SER A 315 -7.38 29.30 -18.99
CA SER A 315 -6.85 30.22 -17.98
C SER A 315 -5.36 30.49 -18.17
N HIS A 316 -4.92 31.74 -17.95
CA HIS A 316 -3.49 32.08 -17.91
C HIS A 316 -2.73 31.45 -16.72
N LYS A 317 -3.44 30.88 -15.73
CA LYS A 317 -2.82 30.25 -14.54
C LYS A 317 -2.58 28.76 -14.79
N PRO A 318 -1.32 28.29 -14.87
CA PRO A 318 -1.01 26.87 -15.10
C PRO A 318 -1.64 25.92 -14.08
N VAL A 319 -1.73 26.33 -12.81
CA VAL A 319 -2.31 25.51 -11.73
C VAL A 319 -3.80 25.23 -11.97
N LEU A 320 -4.56 26.20 -12.49
CA LEU A 320 -5.98 25.99 -12.79
C LEU A 320 -6.18 25.08 -14.00
N ARG A 321 -5.38 25.30 -15.06
CA ARG A 321 -5.38 24.43 -16.24
C ARG A 321 -5.08 22.99 -15.86
N PHE A 322 -4.01 22.77 -15.09
CA PHE A 322 -3.63 21.46 -14.59
C PHE A 322 -4.75 20.79 -13.78
N ALA A 323 -5.32 21.51 -12.81
CA ALA A 323 -6.39 20.96 -11.98
C ALA A 323 -7.67 20.65 -12.78
N ALA A 324 -7.99 21.47 -13.77
CA ALA A 324 -9.12 21.28 -14.66
C ALA A 324 -8.93 20.04 -15.55
N VAL A 325 -7.82 19.95 -16.28
CA VAL A 325 -7.50 18.79 -17.13
C VAL A 325 -7.45 17.50 -16.29
N ARG A 326 -6.82 17.52 -15.10
CA ARG A 326 -6.77 16.36 -14.21
C ARG A 326 -8.17 15.88 -13.80
N THR A 327 -9.08 16.82 -13.52
CA THR A 327 -10.46 16.48 -13.14
C THR A 327 -11.23 15.93 -14.35
N LEU A 328 -11.11 16.56 -15.53
CA LEU A 328 -11.73 16.10 -16.77
C LEU A 328 -11.22 14.72 -17.21
N ASN A 329 -9.92 14.43 -17.04
CA ASN A 329 -9.35 13.13 -17.35
C ASN A 329 -10.00 12.01 -16.52
N LYS A 330 -10.24 12.27 -15.23
CA LYS A 330 -10.94 11.34 -14.34
C LYS A 330 -12.41 11.14 -14.76
N VAL A 331 -13.09 12.22 -15.16
CA VAL A 331 -14.47 12.13 -15.68
C VAL A 331 -14.51 11.33 -16.98
N ALA A 332 -13.55 11.54 -17.88
CA ALA A 332 -13.51 10.89 -19.18
C ALA A 332 -13.41 9.36 -19.11
N VAL A 333 -12.94 8.79 -18.00
CA VAL A 333 -12.96 7.33 -17.77
C VAL A 333 -14.40 6.80 -17.60
N THR A 334 -15.23 7.53 -16.87
CA THR A 334 -16.59 7.08 -16.51
C THR A 334 -17.67 7.61 -17.45
N ARG A 335 -17.51 8.84 -17.94
CA ARG A 335 -18.50 9.58 -18.71
C ARG A 335 -17.85 10.35 -19.87
N PRO A 336 -17.26 9.67 -20.88
CA PRO A 336 -16.53 10.31 -21.98
C PRO A 336 -17.34 11.37 -22.73
N LEU A 337 -18.62 11.08 -23.01
CA LEU A 337 -19.50 11.96 -23.80
C LEU A 337 -19.73 13.34 -23.16
N ALA A 338 -19.63 13.45 -21.84
CA ALA A 338 -19.78 14.73 -21.16
C ALA A 338 -18.58 15.66 -21.39
N VAL A 339 -17.40 15.10 -21.67
CA VAL A 339 -16.13 15.83 -21.82
C VAL A 339 -15.83 16.18 -23.28
N THR A 340 -16.51 15.54 -24.26
CA THR A 340 -16.28 15.76 -25.70
C THR A 340 -16.35 17.24 -26.11
N ASN A 341 -17.21 18.03 -25.47
CA ASN A 341 -17.32 19.48 -25.75
C ASN A 341 -16.06 20.27 -25.41
N CYS A 342 -15.19 19.73 -24.54
CA CYS A 342 -13.92 20.32 -24.15
C CYS A 342 -12.76 19.91 -25.08
N ASN A 343 -12.97 19.02 -26.07
CA ASN A 343 -11.88 18.47 -26.88
C ASN A 343 -11.11 19.56 -27.65
N VAL A 344 -11.78 20.60 -28.14
CA VAL A 344 -11.12 21.71 -28.86
C VAL A 344 -10.14 22.45 -27.94
N ASP A 345 -10.55 22.74 -26.71
CA ASP A 345 -9.69 23.40 -25.73
C ASP A 345 -8.56 22.47 -25.28
N LEU A 346 -8.83 21.17 -25.08
CA LEU A 346 -7.83 20.17 -24.73
C LEU A 346 -6.77 20.00 -25.83
N GLU A 347 -7.14 20.08 -27.11
CA GLU A 347 -6.19 20.03 -28.24
C GLU A 347 -5.22 21.20 -28.20
N SER A 348 -5.67 22.40 -27.80
CA SER A 348 -4.77 23.55 -27.63
C SER A 348 -3.72 23.34 -26.53
N LEU A 349 -4.05 22.52 -25.52
CA LEU A 349 -3.16 22.21 -24.39
C LEU A 349 -2.14 21.11 -24.69
N MET A 350 -2.25 20.41 -25.82
CA MET A 350 -1.24 19.41 -26.23
C MET A 350 0.13 20.06 -26.47
N LEU A 351 0.15 21.34 -26.83
CA LEU A 351 1.34 22.15 -27.05
C LEU A 351 1.70 23.02 -25.83
N ASP A 352 1.14 22.72 -24.64
CA ASP A 352 1.44 23.50 -23.44
C ASP A 352 2.90 23.34 -22.99
N MET A 353 3.50 24.44 -22.53
CA MET A 353 4.86 24.42 -21.97
C MET A 353 5.00 23.46 -20.79
N ASN A 354 3.93 23.23 -20.02
CA ASN A 354 3.92 22.27 -18.93
C ASN A 354 3.56 20.86 -19.46
N ARG A 355 4.57 19.98 -19.47
CA ARG A 355 4.43 18.61 -19.99
C ARG A 355 3.40 17.77 -19.24
N SER A 356 3.18 18.00 -17.94
CA SER A 356 2.13 17.30 -17.20
C SER A 356 0.72 17.71 -17.66
N ILE A 357 0.52 18.97 -18.04
CA ILE A 357 -0.75 19.45 -18.62
C ILE A 357 -0.96 18.81 -19.99
N ALA A 358 0.07 18.86 -20.86
CA ALA A 358 0.01 18.27 -22.20
C ALA A 358 -0.28 16.76 -22.15
N THR A 359 0.41 16.02 -21.28
CA THR A 359 0.22 14.58 -21.09
C THR A 359 -1.21 14.25 -20.66
N LEU A 360 -1.75 14.98 -19.67
CA LEU A 360 -3.12 14.78 -19.22
C LEU A 360 -4.13 15.18 -20.29
N ALA A 361 -3.85 16.20 -21.10
CA ALA A 361 -4.71 16.62 -22.21
C ALA A 361 -4.77 15.53 -23.28
N ILE A 362 -3.61 15.00 -23.71
CA ILE A 362 -3.51 13.88 -24.66
C ILE A 362 -4.26 12.67 -24.15
N THR A 363 -4.00 12.25 -22.90
CA THR A 363 -4.67 11.10 -22.30
C THR A 363 -6.19 11.30 -22.22
N THR A 364 -6.65 12.53 -22.00
CA THR A 364 -8.09 12.85 -21.98
C THR A 364 -8.68 12.76 -23.39
N LEU A 365 -8.00 13.32 -24.40
CA LEU A 365 -8.41 13.27 -25.80
C LEU A 365 -8.48 11.85 -26.35
N LEU A 366 -7.55 10.97 -25.95
CA LEU A 366 -7.61 9.56 -26.34
C LEU A 366 -8.85 8.86 -25.77
N LYS A 367 -9.31 9.24 -24.57
CA LYS A 367 -10.53 8.68 -23.95
C LYS A 367 -11.81 9.24 -24.59
N THR A 368 -11.82 10.52 -24.95
CA THR A 368 -12.98 11.23 -25.51
C THR A 368 -13.00 11.27 -27.05
N GLY A 369 -11.97 10.72 -27.69
CA GLY A 369 -11.78 10.74 -29.13
C GLY A 369 -12.92 10.09 -29.89
N ASN A 370 -13.22 10.66 -31.06
CA ASN A 370 -14.13 10.12 -32.06
C ASN A 370 -13.35 9.64 -33.30
N GLU A 371 -13.97 8.84 -34.14
CA GLU A 371 -13.31 8.23 -35.31
C GLU A 371 -12.68 9.26 -36.28
N SER A 372 -13.29 10.44 -36.43
CA SER A 372 -12.77 11.50 -37.31
C SER A 372 -11.55 12.23 -36.75
N SER A 373 -11.39 12.27 -35.43
CA SER A 373 -10.25 12.93 -34.76
C SER A 373 -8.98 12.07 -34.70
N VAL A 374 -9.10 10.75 -34.85
CA VAL A 374 -7.99 9.78 -34.65
C VAL A 374 -6.75 10.17 -35.45
N ASP A 375 -6.90 10.39 -36.76
CA ASP A 375 -5.76 10.64 -37.66
C ASP A 375 -5.03 11.96 -37.32
N ARG A 376 -5.76 12.95 -36.81
CA ARG A 376 -5.18 14.22 -36.35
C ARG A 376 -4.45 14.05 -35.02
N LEU A 377 -5.05 13.32 -34.08
CA LEU A 377 -4.46 13.05 -32.77
C LEU A 377 -3.15 12.26 -32.92
N MET A 378 -3.13 11.21 -33.75
CA MET A 378 -1.92 10.41 -33.96
C MET A 378 -0.74 11.26 -34.44
N LYS A 379 -0.96 12.17 -35.41
CA LYS A 379 0.08 13.06 -35.93
C LYS A 379 0.67 13.99 -34.86
N GLN A 380 -0.19 14.55 -34.00
CA GLN A 380 0.26 15.47 -32.96
C GLN A 380 0.97 14.74 -31.82
N ILE A 381 0.50 13.54 -31.47
CA ILE A 381 1.12 12.72 -30.42
C ILE A 381 2.53 12.26 -30.85
N THR A 382 2.77 11.95 -32.12
CA THR A 382 4.11 11.55 -32.59
C THR A 382 5.18 12.60 -32.26
N SER A 383 4.88 13.89 -32.47
CA SER A 383 5.82 14.96 -32.12
C SER A 383 6.02 15.14 -30.60
N PHE A 384 5.12 14.61 -29.78
CA PHE A 384 5.17 14.74 -28.33
C PHE A 384 5.87 13.54 -27.67
N MET A 385 5.80 12.35 -28.28
CA MET A 385 6.35 11.12 -27.72
C MET A 385 7.85 11.20 -27.48
N SER A 386 8.62 11.90 -28.33
CA SER A 386 10.06 12.09 -28.16
C SER A 386 10.43 12.89 -26.91
N ASP A 387 9.52 13.72 -26.42
CA ASP A 387 9.81 14.72 -25.39
C ASP A 387 9.41 14.26 -23.97
N ILE A 388 8.93 13.02 -23.82
CA ILE A 388 8.41 12.49 -22.55
C ILE A 388 9.14 11.22 -22.11
N ALA A 389 9.15 10.99 -20.80
CA ALA A 389 9.73 9.78 -20.20
C ALA A 389 8.92 8.52 -20.56
N ASP A 390 9.57 7.37 -20.54
CA ASP A 390 9.01 6.08 -20.96
C ASP A 390 7.75 5.68 -20.18
N GLU A 391 7.68 6.01 -18.89
CA GLU A 391 6.47 5.79 -18.07
C GLU A 391 5.21 6.44 -18.69
N PHE A 392 5.33 7.65 -19.21
CA PHE A 392 4.23 8.35 -19.86
C PHE A 392 3.96 7.81 -21.26
N LYS A 393 4.99 7.38 -21.99
CA LYS A 393 4.84 6.75 -23.29
C LYS A 393 4.03 5.46 -23.20
N ILE A 394 4.24 4.65 -22.15
CA ILE A 394 3.47 3.43 -21.89
C ILE A 394 1.97 3.74 -21.75
N VAL A 395 1.60 4.76 -20.97
CA VAL A 395 0.20 5.17 -20.81
C VAL A 395 -0.43 5.60 -22.15
N VAL A 396 0.33 6.28 -23.01
CA VAL A 396 -0.13 6.66 -24.35
C VAL A 396 -0.35 5.44 -25.23
N VAL A 397 0.57 4.47 -25.22
CA VAL A 397 0.47 3.22 -25.98
C VAL A 397 -0.78 2.42 -25.57
N GLU A 398 -1.03 2.26 -24.27
CA GLU A 398 -2.22 1.59 -23.77
C GLU A 398 -3.51 2.29 -24.20
N ALA A 399 -3.53 3.62 -24.15
CA ALA A 399 -4.67 4.41 -24.58
C ALA A 399 -4.91 4.30 -26.10
N ILE A 400 -3.85 4.22 -26.91
CA ILE A 400 -3.94 3.98 -28.37
C ILE A 400 -4.50 2.59 -28.64
N ARG A 401 -4.04 1.56 -27.92
CA ARG A 401 -4.59 0.20 -28.02
C ARG A 401 -6.09 0.20 -27.74
N SER A 402 -6.52 0.80 -26.62
CA SER A 402 -7.96 0.89 -26.28
C SER A 402 -8.77 1.67 -27.33
N LEU A 403 -8.20 2.76 -27.88
CA LEU A 403 -8.84 3.54 -28.93
C LEU A 403 -8.97 2.75 -30.24
N CYS A 404 -7.98 1.93 -30.58
CA CYS A 404 -8.00 1.07 -31.76
C CYS A 404 -9.06 -0.02 -31.64
N LEU A 405 -9.17 -0.67 -30.47
CA LEU A 405 -10.24 -1.63 -30.18
C LEU A 405 -11.63 -0.98 -30.25
N LYS A 406 -11.74 0.30 -29.88
CA LYS A 406 -13.00 1.07 -29.97
C LYS A 406 -13.35 1.48 -31.40
N PHE A 407 -12.36 1.77 -32.25
CA PHE A 407 -12.55 2.16 -33.65
C PHE A 407 -11.74 1.27 -34.62
N PRO A 408 -12.13 0.01 -34.82
CA PRO A 408 -11.33 -0.96 -35.56
C PRO A 408 -11.02 -0.55 -36.99
N LEU A 409 -11.90 0.20 -37.68
CA LEU A 409 -11.68 0.66 -39.07
C LEU A 409 -10.45 1.56 -39.24
N LYS A 410 -9.94 2.14 -38.15
CA LYS A 410 -8.76 3.02 -38.14
C LYS A 410 -7.46 2.29 -37.78
N TYR A 411 -7.47 0.96 -37.68
CA TYR A 411 -6.32 0.15 -37.28
C TYR A 411 -5.02 0.48 -38.03
N ARG A 412 -5.08 0.77 -39.34
CA ARG A 412 -3.90 1.09 -40.16
C ARG A 412 -3.13 2.30 -39.64
N SER A 413 -3.83 3.36 -39.25
CA SER A 413 -3.22 4.61 -38.76
C SER A 413 -2.53 4.36 -37.41
N MET A 414 -3.19 3.65 -36.51
CA MET A 414 -2.69 3.33 -35.17
C MET A 414 -1.56 2.31 -35.18
N LEU A 415 -1.63 1.27 -36.00
CA LEU A 415 -0.53 0.30 -36.13
C LEU A 415 0.71 0.93 -36.75
N ASN A 416 0.55 1.82 -37.73
CA ASN A 416 1.68 2.56 -38.28
C ASN A 416 2.32 3.48 -37.24
N PHE A 417 1.52 4.11 -36.38
CA PHE A 417 2.04 4.87 -35.24
C PHE A 417 2.83 3.96 -34.29
N LEU A 418 2.25 2.83 -33.86
CA LEU A 418 2.91 1.89 -32.95
C LEU A 418 4.20 1.32 -33.56
N SER A 419 4.20 1.01 -34.86
CA SER A 419 5.38 0.54 -35.60
C SER A 419 6.50 1.58 -35.64
N ASN A 420 6.17 2.84 -35.93
CA ASN A 420 7.15 3.92 -35.91
C ASN A 420 7.73 4.11 -34.50
N SER A 421 6.89 4.15 -33.47
CA SER A 421 7.30 4.22 -32.07
C SER A 421 8.12 3.02 -31.61
N LEU A 422 7.90 1.85 -32.21
CA LEU A 422 8.67 0.63 -31.97
C LEU A 422 10.10 0.73 -32.53
N ARG A 423 10.34 1.54 -33.57
CA ARG A 423 11.66 1.77 -34.18
C ARG A 423 12.50 2.88 -33.52
N GLU A 424 11.87 3.78 -32.78
CA GLU A 424 12.56 4.86 -32.04
C GLU A 424 13.40 4.29 -30.88
N GLU A 425 14.27 5.07 -30.25
CA GLU A 425 14.94 4.62 -29.01
C GLU A 425 13.97 4.58 -27.83
N GLY A 426 14.15 3.61 -26.92
CA GLY A 426 13.36 3.53 -25.69
C GLY A 426 13.62 2.26 -24.88
N GLY A 427 13.32 2.30 -23.59
CA GLY A 427 13.57 1.22 -22.66
C GLY A 427 12.71 -0.02 -22.89
N PHE A 428 13.11 -1.13 -22.27
CA PHE A 428 12.50 -2.44 -22.42
C PHE A 428 10.98 -2.45 -22.15
N GLU A 429 10.51 -1.91 -21.02
CA GLU A 429 9.09 -1.93 -20.65
C GLU A 429 8.22 -1.13 -21.63
N TYR A 430 8.74 -0.03 -22.18
CA TYR A 430 8.05 0.73 -23.23
C TYR A 430 7.92 -0.06 -24.53
N LYS A 431 9.00 -0.72 -24.97
CA LYS A 431 9.00 -1.57 -26.18
C LYS A 431 8.08 -2.77 -26.02
N LYS A 432 8.12 -3.42 -24.86
CA LYS A 432 7.23 -4.52 -24.48
C LYS A 432 5.77 -4.09 -24.54
N ALA A 433 5.41 -2.94 -23.96
CA ALA A 433 4.04 -2.42 -24.01
C ALA A 433 3.54 -2.19 -25.45
N ILE A 434 4.42 -1.75 -26.37
CA ILE A 434 4.08 -1.61 -27.79
C ILE A 434 3.87 -2.98 -28.44
N VAL A 435 4.78 -3.93 -28.23
CA VAL A 435 4.70 -5.29 -28.78
C VAL A 435 3.42 -5.98 -28.31
N ASP A 436 3.14 -5.97 -27.01
CA ASP A 436 1.93 -6.53 -26.42
C ASP A 436 0.66 -5.86 -26.98
N SER A 437 0.73 -4.56 -27.26
CA SER A 437 -0.36 -3.84 -27.90
C SER A 437 -0.59 -4.30 -29.34
N ILE A 438 0.47 -4.44 -30.15
CA ILE A 438 0.36 -4.95 -31.53
C ILE A 438 -0.18 -6.40 -31.54
N ILE A 439 0.31 -7.26 -30.65
CA ILE A 439 -0.16 -8.65 -30.49
C ILE A 439 -1.66 -8.69 -30.15
N THR A 440 -2.10 -7.84 -29.20
CA THR A 440 -3.52 -7.71 -28.85
C THR A 440 -4.35 -7.30 -30.07
N LEU A 441 -3.89 -6.30 -30.83
CA LEU A 441 -4.62 -5.79 -32.00
C LEU A 441 -4.70 -6.83 -33.14
N ILE A 442 -3.64 -7.61 -33.37
CA ILE A 442 -3.64 -8.70 -34.36
C ILE A 442 -4.66 -9.78 -33.98
N SER A 443 -4.77 -10.08 -32.69
CA SER A 443 -5.65 -11.13 -32.18
C SER A 443 -7.14 -10.72 -32.27
N GLU A 444 -7.45 -9.45 -31.97
CA GLU A 444 -8.81 -8.93 -31.94
C GLU A 444 -9.31 -8.40 -33.30
N ILE A 445 -8.42 -7.98 -34.20
CA ILE A 445 -8.76 -7.39 -35.51
C ILE A 445 -8.13 -8.23 -36.63
N PRO A 446 -8.90 -9.10 -37.32
CA PRO A 446 -8.38 -9.98 -38.37
C PRO A 446 -7.66 -9.23 -39.51
N ASP A 447 -8.20 -8.08 -39.93
CA ASP A 447 -7.62 -7.25 -41.00
C ASP A 447 -6.26 -6.63 -40.61
N ALA A 448 -5.95 -6.54 -39.32
CA ALA A 448 -4.67 -6.04 -38.82
C ALA A 448 -3.55 -7.07 -38.92
N LYS A 449 -3.87 -8.36 -39.09
CA LYS A 449 -2.93 -9.47 -38.93
C LYS A 449 -1.69 -9.34 -39.82
N GLU A 450 -1.88 -9.21 -41.13
CA GLU A 450 -0.73 -9.19 -42.06
C GLU A 450 0.17 -7.97 -41.85
N ILE A 451 -0.42 -6.79 -41.63
CA ILE A 451 0.33 -5.55 -41.40
C ILE A 451 1.08 -5.62 -40.07
N GLY A 452 0.40 -6.06 -39.00
CA GLY A 452 1.00 -6.19 -37.67
C GLY A 452 2.15 -7.20 -37.64
N LEU A 453 1.98 -8.37 -38.26
CA LEU A 453 3.06 -9.38 -38.34
C LEU A 453 4.27 -8.86 -39.12
N LEU A 454 4.07 -8.06 -40.17
CA LEU A 454 5.18 -7.44 -40.91
C LEU A 454 5.92 -6.40 -40.08
N HIS A 455 5.20 -5.53 -39.36
CA HIS A 455 5.84 -4.57 -38.45
C HIS A 455 6.67 -5.26 -37.36
N LEU A 456 6.17 -6.36 -36.81
CA LEU A 456 6.91 -7.18 -35.85
C LEU A 456 8.14 -7.86 -36.49
N CYS A 457 8.03 -8.33 -37.75
CA CYS A 457 9.15 -8.91 -38.48
C CYS A 457 10.26 -7.90 -38.76
N GLU A 458 9.90 -6.67 -39.12
CA GLU A 458 10.86 -5.59 -39.33
C GLU A 458 11.56 -5.21 -38.02
N PHE A 459 10.82 -5.18 -36.90
CA PHE A 459 11.42 -4.86 -35.60
C PHE A 459 12.45 -5.89 -35.14
N ILE A 460 12.18 -7.19 -35.29
CA ILE A 460 13.16 -8.23 -34.90
C ILE A 460 14.40 -8.25 -35.80
N GLU A 461 14.47 -7.46 -36.89
CA GLU A 461 15.69 -7.36 -37.68
C GLU A 461 16.84 -6.70 -36.94
N ASP A 462 16.53 -5.68 -36.13
CA ASP A 462 17.48 -4.85 -35.39
C ASP A 462 17.08 -4.74 -33.90
N CYS A 463 16.45 -5.77 -33.34
CA CYS A 463 15.99 -5.76 -31.95
C CYS A 463 17.12 -6.15 -30.98
N GLU A 464 17.45 -5.24 -30.06
CA GLU A 464 18.46 -5.48 -29.01
C GLU A 464 17.95 -6.37 -27.85
N PHE A 465 16.64 -6.55 -27.72
CA PHE A 465 16.02 -7.25 -26.59
C PHE A 465 15.75 -8.72 -26.92
N THR A 466 16.60 -9.62 -26.42
CA THR A 466 16.49 -11.08 -26.58
C THR A 466 15.09 -11.63 -26.24
N TYR A 467 14.48 -11.14 -25.15
CA TYR A 467 13.14 -11.56 -24.72
C TYR A 467 12.07 -11.20 -25.75
N LEU A 468 12.06 -9.95 -26.25
CA LEU A 468 11.08 -9.50 -27.24
C LEU A 468 11.25 -10.23 -28.57
N SER A 469 12.48 -10.41 -29.04
CA SER A 469 12.77 -11.21 -30.24
C SER A 469 12.21 -12.64 -30.12
N SER A 470 12.41 -13.29 -28.97
CA SER A 470 11.89 -14.64 -28.73
C SER A 470 10.36 -14.68 -28.65
N GLN A 471 9.74 -13.71 -27.96
CA GLN A 471 8.27 -13.57 -27.87
C GLN A 471 7.65 -13.37 -29.25
N ILE A 472 8.21 -12.48 -30.07
CA ILE A 472 7.73 -12.20 -31.42
C ILE A 472 7.92 -13.40 -32.33
N LEU A 473 9.06 -14.09 -32.28
CA LEU A 473 9.29 -15.33 -33.04
C LEU A 473 8.28 -16.41 -32.67
N HIS A 474 7.98 -16.59 -31.39
CA HIS A 474 6.96 -17.52 -30.94
C HIS A 474 5.58 -17.15 -31.50
N PHE A 475 5.20 -15.87 -31.41
CA PHE A 475 3.92 -15.37 -31.94
C PHE A 475 3.82 -15.53 -33.47
N LEU A 476 4.90 -15.22 -34.21
CA LEU A 476 5.02 -15.47 -35.64
C LEU A 476 4.82 -16.94 -35.99
N GLY A 477 5.32 -17.86 -35.16
CA GLY A 477 5.14 -19.29 -35.36
C GLY A 477 3.69 -19.75 -35.22
N ASN A 478 2.89 -19.08 -34.39
CA ASN A 478 1.49 -19.43 -34.18
C ASN A 478 0.58 -18.81 -35.24
N GLU A 479 0.81 -17.54 -35.59
CA GLU A 479 -0.08 -16.77 -36.47
C GLU A 479 0.40 -16.66 -37.92
N GLY A 480 1.71 -16.66 -38.16
CA GLY A 480 2.32 -16.55 -39.50
C GLY A 480 1.91 -17.65 -40.48
N PRO A 481 1.84 -18.94 -40.09
CA PRO A 481 1.38 -20.01 -40.97
C PRO A 481 -0.07 -19.89 -41.44
N ARG A 482 -0.88 -19.09 -40.74
CA ARG A 482 -2.31 -18.88 -41.00
C ARG A 482 -2.60 -17.67 -41.89
N THR A 483 -1.56 -17.00 -42.38
CA THR A 483 -1.66 -15.84 -43.27
C THR A 483 -1.90 -16.26 -44.73
N SER A 484 -2.22 -15.28 -45.60
CA SER A 484 -2.44 -15.57 -47.04
C SER A 484 -1.17 -15.98 -47.78
N ASP A 485 0.00 -15.46 -47.39
CA ASP A 485 1.31 -15.83 -47.92
C ASP A 485 2.34 -16.09 -46.79
N PRO A 486 2.34 -17.31 -46.21
CA PRO A 486 3.27 -17.67 -45.15
C PRO A 486 4.75 -17.65 -45.58
N SER A 487 5.03 -17.78 -46.88
CA SER A 487 6.39 -17.89 -47.39
C SER A 487 7.23 -16.63 -47.18
N ARG A 488 6.57 -15.47 -47.13
CA ARG A 488 7.18 -14.15 -46.93
C ARG A 488 7.90 -14.02 -45.58
N TYR A 489 7.43 -14.71 -44.55
CA TYR A 489 7.96 -14.59 -43.18
C TYR A 489 9.24 -15.41 -42.94
N ILE A 490 9.45 -16.47 -43.74
CA ILE A 490 10.56 -17.41 -43.56
C ILE A 490 11.93 -16.73 -43.61
N ARG A 491 12.10 -15.71 -44.46
CA ARG A 491 13.36 -14.97 -44.56
C ARG A 491 13.69 -14.25 -43.24
N TYR A 492 12.72 -13.58 -42.64
CA TYR A 492 12.90 -12.84 -41.38
C TYR A 492 13.29 -13.80 -40.25
N ILE A 493 12.62 -14.95 -40.17
CA ILE A 493 12.89 -15.98 -39.16
C ILE A 493 14.28 -16.59 -39.37
N TYR A 494 14.62 -16.94 -40.62
CA TYR A 494 15.89 -17.61 -40.93
C TYR A 494 17.11 -16.69 -40.70
N ASN A 495 16.99 -15.39 -40.97
CA ASN A 495 18.06 -14.45 -40.65
C ASN A 495 18.43 -14.47 -39.15
N ARG A 496 17.43 -14.65 -38.28
CA ARG A 496 17.65 -14.77 -36.82
C ARG A 496 18.39 -16.04 -36.42
N VAL A 497 18.28 -17.12 -37.20
CA VAL A 497 19.05 -18.36 -37.00
C VAL A 497 20.55 -18.15 -37.27
N ILE A 498 20.95 -17.11 -37.99
CA ILE A 498 22.37 -16.90 -38.35
C ILE A 498 23.00 -15.77 -37.54
N LEU A 499 22.27 -14.68 -37.34
CA LEU A 499 22.85 -13.40 -36.90
C LEU A 499 22.70 -13.13 -35.39
N GLU A 500 21.96 -13.97 -34.67
CA GLU A 500 21.57 -13.70 -33.29
C GLU A 500 22.23 -14.64 -32.27
N ASN A 501 22.01 -14.35 -30.98
CA ASN A 501 22.43 -15.20 -29.88
C ASN A 501 21.68 -16.54 -29.81
N ALA A 502 22.21 -17.47 -29.03
CA ALA A 502 21.71 -18.84 -28.86
C ALA A 502 20.20 -18.92 -28.60
N THR A 503 19.69 -18.10 -27.68
CA THR A 503 18.28 -18.09 -27.25
C THR A 503 17.34 -17.70 -28.38
N VAL A 504 17.71 -16.67 -29.16
CA VAL A 504 16.91 -16.23 -30.31
C VAL A 504 17.01 -17.25 -31.46
N ARG A 505 18.21 -17.82 -31.71
CA ARG A 505 18.38 -18.90 -32.71
C ARG A 505 17.50 -20.11 -32.39
N ALA A 506 17.50 -20.55 -31.13
CA ALA A 506 16.69 -21.68 -30.66
C ALA A 506 15.18 -21.39 -30.83
N SER A 507 14.75 -20.16 -30.57
CA SER A 507 13.36 -19.72 -30.80
C SER A 507 13.00 -19.71 -32.28
N ALA A 508 13.90 -19.22 -33.14
CA ALA A 508 13.70 -19.19 -34.58
C ALA A 508 13.61 -20.61 -35.19
N VAL A 509 14.40 -21.56 -34.69
CA VAL A 509 14.31 -22.99 -35.05
C VAL A 509 12.93 -23.56 -34.72
N SER A 510 12.40 -23.30 -33.51
CA SER A 510 11.03 -23.67 -33.13
C SER A 510 9.97 -23.02 -34.03
N THR A 511 10.15 -21.74 -34.37
CA THR A 511 9.25 -21.03 -35.29
C THR A 511 9.26 -21.66 -36.69
N LEU A 512 10.42 -21.97 -37.26
CA LEU A 512 10.51 -22.66 -38.56
C LEU A 512 9.82 -24.02 -38.53
N ALA A 513 9.97 -24.79 -37.44
CA ALA A 513 9.30 -26.07 -37.29
C ALA A 513 7.76 -25.94 -37.33
N LYS A 514 7.20 -24.92 -36.66
CA LYS A 514 5.76 -24.62 -36.71
C LYS A 514 5.26 -24.32 -38.13
N PHE A 515 6.01 -23.55 -38.93
CA PHE A 515 5.67 -23.33 -40.34
C PHE A 515 5.72 -24.65 -41.14
N GLY A 516 6.69 -25.53 -40.84
CA GLY A 516 6.85 -26.82 -41.51
C GLY A 516 5.76 -27.83 -41.16
N ALA A 517 5.11 -27.68 -40.00
CA ALA A 517 4.00 -28.51 -39.56
C ALA A 517 2.65 -28.09 -40.16
N LEU A 518 2.40 -26.78 -40.29
CA LEU A 518 1.11 -26.26 -40.78
C LEU A 518 1.07 -26.02 -42.30
N VAL A 519 2.22 -25.87 -42.96
CA VAL A 519 2.29 -25.52 -44.39
C VAL A 519 3.10 -26.56 -45.17
N ASP A 520 2.43 -27.59 -45.67
CA ASP A 520 3.05 -28.72 -46.39
C ASP A 520 3.93 -28.29 -47.57
N THR A 521 3.54 -27.24 -48.28
CA THR A 521 4.29 -26.72 -49.44
C THR A 521 5.64 -26.12 -49.05
N LEU A 522 5.80 -25.64 -47.81
CA LEU A 522 7.04 -25.07 -47.28
C LEU A 522 7.91 -26.10 -46.57
N LYS A 523 7.33 -27.24 -46.17
CA LYS A 523 8.00 -28.31 -45.42
C LYS A 523 9.35 -28.73 -46.03
N PRO A 524 9.51 -28.99 -47.34
CA PRO A 524 10.80 -29.36 -47.91
C PRO A 524 11.88 -28.29 -47.76
N ARG A 525 11.50 -27.01 -47.90
CA ARG A 525 12.41 -25.87 -47.73
C ARG A 525 12.84 -25.74 -46.28
N ILE A 526 11.89 -25.88 -45.35
CA ILE A 526 12.13 -25.79 -43.91
C ILE A 526 13.06 -26.92 -43.44
N PHE A 527 12.92 -28.15 -43.96
CA PHE A 527 13.84 -29.26 -43.68
C PHE A 527 15.29 -28.92 -44.04
N VAL A 528 15.52 -28.23 -45.17
CA VAL A 528 16.86 -27.79 -45.55
C VAL A 528 17.42 -26.80 -44.54
N LEU A 529 16.59 -25.85 -44.07
CA LEU A 529 17.00 -24.86 -43.07
C LEU A 529 17.29 -25.50 -41.71
N LEU A 530 16.42 -26.39 -41.23
CA LEU A 530 16.61 -27.10 -39.96
C LEU A 530 17.83 -28.03 -39.99
N ARG A 531 18.11 -28.72 -41.11
CA ARG A 531 19.31 -29.56 -41.25
C ARG A 531 20.60 -28.76 -41.12
N ARG A 532 20.61 -27.48 -41.50
CA ARG A 532 21.77 -26.61 -41.30
C ARG A 532 22.00 -26.30 -39.82
N CYS A 533 20.93 -26.24 -39.02
CA CYS A 533 20.98 -25.97 -37.59
C CYS A 533 21.58 -27.14 -36.78
N LEU A 534 21.68 -28.34 -37.37
CA LEU A 534 22.39 -29.49 -36.75
C LEU A 534 23.89 -29.23 -36.56
N PHE A 535 24.44 -28.23 -37.24
CA PHE A 535 25.84 -27.82 -37.13
C PHE A 535 26.01 -26.51 -36.34
N ASP A 536 24.98 -26.06 -35.61
CA ASP A 536 25.09 -24.89 -34.73
C ASP A 536 26.10 -25.16 -33.60
N THR A 537 26.76 -24.11 -33.10
CA THR A 537 27.73 -24.24 -32.00
C THR A 537 27.05 -24.60 -30.69
N GLU A 538 25.78 -24.21 -30.53
CA GLU A 538 25.03 -24.38 -29.28
C GLU A 538 24.22 -25.67 -29.26
N ASP A 539 24.37 -26.43 -28.19
CA ASP A 539 23.75 -27.74 -27.98
C ASP A 539 22.22 -27.64 -28.05
N GLU A 540 21.63 -26.66 -27.37
CA GLU A 540 20.17 -26.42 -27.36
C GLU A 540 19.58 -26.19 -28.76
N VAL A 541 20.30 -25.49 -29.63
CA VAL A 541 19.85 -25.22 -31.01
C VAL A 541 19.91 -26.50 -31.84
N ARG A 542 20.99 -27.28 -31.71
CA ARG A 542 21.15 -28.57 -32.40
C ARG A 542 20.11 -29.59 -31.94
N ASP A 543 19.84 -29.65 -30.65
CA ASP A 543 18.90 -30.60 -30.05
C ASP A 543 17.46 -30.30 -30.48
N ARG A 544 17.05 -29.02 -30.46
CA ARG A 544 15.76 -28.59 -31.03
C ARG A 544 15.64 -28.90 -32.51
N ALA A 545 16.69 -28.62 -33.30
CA ALA A 545 16.69 -28.91 -34.73
C ALA A 545 16.54 -30.41 -35.02
N THR A 546 17.25 -31.25 -34.26
CA THR A 546 17.17 -32.71 -34.34
C THR A 546 15.77 -33.19 -33.99
N LEU A 547 15.22 -32.75 -32.86
CA LEU A 547 13.88 -33.07 -32.41
C LEU A 547 12.84 -32.72 -33.48
N TYR A 548 12.85 -31.48 -33.98
CA TYR A 548 11.85 -31.05 -34.97
C TYR A 548 12.00 -31.73 -36.33
N LEU A 549 13.22 -32.06 -36.78
CA LEU A 549 13.41 -32.84 -38.01
C LEU A 549 12.81 -34.23 -37.90
N GLN A 550 12.98 -34.89 -36.75
CA GLN A 550 12.43 -36.21 -36.53
C GLN A 550 10.90 -36.18 -36.35
N THR A 551 10.38 -35.19 -35.60
CA THR A 551 8.94 -34.99 -35.41
C THR A 551 8.23 -34.68 -36.73
N LEU A 552 8.78 -33.77 -37.54
CA LEU A 552 8.19 -33.43 -38.86
C LEU A 552 8.39 -34.54 -39.90
N GLY A 553 9.45 -35.35 -39.75
CA GLY A 553 9.79 -36.47 -40.63
C GLY A 553 8.98 -37.73 -40.37
N GLY A 554 8.24 -37.77 -39.25
CA GLY A 554 7.44 -38.94 -38.84
C GLY A 554 8.26 -40.10 -38.26
N GLU A 555 9.52 -39.86 -37.88
CA GLU A 555 10.43 -40.88 -37.33
C GLU A 555 10.38 -40.98 -35.80
N VAL A 556 9.92 -39.93 -35.09
CA VAL A 556 9.65 -40.00 -33.64
C VAL A 556 8.18 -40.33 -33.41
N SER A 557 7.93 -41.52 -32.85
CA SER A 557 6.61 -41.98 -32.42
C SER A 557 6.19 -41.32 -31.10
N ILE A 558 5.90 -40.02 -31.11
CA ILE A 558 5.02 -39.44 -30.08
C ILE A 558 3.60 -39.76 -30.54
N GLY A 559 3.09 -40.97 -30.29
CA GLY A 559 1.78 -41.38 -30.79
C GLY A 559 1.74 -41.66 -32.30
N ASN A 560 0.70 -42.37 -32.75
CA ASN A 560 0.64 -43.02 -34.06
C ASN A 560 0.10 -42.16 -35.23
N ASN A 561 0.02 -40.82 -35.15
CA ASN A 561 -0.55 -40.00 -36.25
C ASN A 561 0.09 -38.60 -36.43
N GLU A 562 -0.03 -38.00 -37.64
CA GLU A 562 0.31 -36.58 -37.92
C GLU A 562 -0.37 -35.55 -37.00
N LYS A 563 -1.44 -35.94 -36.30
CA LYS A 563 -2.10 -35.14 -35.27
C LYS A 563 -1.20 -34.88 -34.06
N ASP A 564 -0.35 -35.83 -33.71
CA ASP A 564 0.47 -35.76 -32.49
C ASP A 564 1.62 -34.74 -32.62
N ALA A 565 2.14 -34.54 -33.84
CA ALA A 565 3.14 -33.49 -34.12
C ALA A 565 2.57 -32.07 -34.03
N ASN A 566 1.32 -31.88 -34.48
CA ASN A 566 0.62 -30.61 -34.34
C ASN A 566 0.25 -30.34 -32.88
N ASP A 567 -0.21 -31.35 -32.14
CA ASP A 567 -0.50 -31.24 -30.71
C ASP A 567 0.79 -30.96 -29.92
N PHE A 568 1.94 -31.53 -30.29
CA PHE A 568 3.23 -31.23 -29.65
C PHE A 568 3.71 -29.80 -29.92
N LEU A 569 3.55 -29.29 -31.16
CA LEU A 569 4.07 -27.97 -31.55
C LEU A 569 3.14 -26.80 -31.18
N PHE A 570 1.83 -27.03 -31.19
CA PHE A 570 0.81 -25.99 -30.96
C PHE A 570 -0.04 -26.23 -29.72
N GLY A 571 0.06 -27.39 -29.09
CA GLY A 571 -0.63 -27.67 -27.84
C GLY A 571 -0.20 -26.70 -26.75
N SER A 572 -1.15 -26.35 -25.89
CA SER A 572 -0.84 -25.73 -24.62
C SER A 572 -0.03 -26.71 -23.80
N PHE A 573 1.01 -26.21 -23.14
CA PHE A 573 1.67 -26.99 -22.11
C PHE A 573 0.63 -27.33 -21.04
N ASP A 574 0.32 -28.62 -20.85
CA ASP A 574 -0.78 -29.14 -20.00
C ASP A 574 -0.61 -28.84 -18.50
N VAL A 575 0.44 -28.11 -18.16
CA VAL A 575 0.90 -27.80 -16.82
C VAL A 575 1.07 -26.27 -16.70
N PRO A 576 0.52 -25.62 -15.67
CA PRO A 576 0.75 -24.20 -15.44
C PRO A 576 2.24 -23.92 -15.20
N LEU A 577 2.83 -22.97 -15.93
CA LEU A 577 4.26 -22.60 -15.82
C LEU A 577 4.68 -22.29 -14.38
N ALA A 578 3.85 -21.58 -13.61
CA ALA A 578 4.10 -21.29 -12.20
C ALA A 578 4.17 -22.56 -11.33
N ASN A 579 3.35 -23.56 -11.63
CA ASN A 579 3.36 -24.85 -10.92
C ASN A 579 4.58 -25.68 -11.33
N LEU A 580 4.98 -25.62 -12.60
CA LEU A 580 6.21 -26.26 -13.09
C LEU A 580 7.43 -25.64 -12.43
N GLU A 581 7.52 -24.31 -12.39
CA GLU A 581 8.61 -23.58 -11.75
C GLU A 581 8.69 -23.92 -10.25
N ALA A 582 7.57 -23.89 -9.53
CA ALA A 582 7.53 -24.31 -8.12
C ALA A 582 7.98 -25.77 -7.95
N SER A 583 7.55 -26.67 -8.83
CA SER A 583 7.93 -28.09 -8.77
C SER A 583 9.41 -28.30 -9.09
N LEU A 584 9.98 -27.53 -10.03
CA LEU A 584 11.40 -27.58 -10.37
C LEU A 584 12.27 -26.95 -9.27
N ARG A 585 11.83 -25.86 -8.63
CA ARG A 585 12.51 -25.27 -7.47
C ARG A 585 12.53 -26.21 -6.26
N THR A 586 11.50 -27.06 -6.13
CA THR A 586 11.41 -28.08 -5.07
C THR A 586 12.11 -29.38 -5.47
N TYR A 587 12.46 -29.55 -6.74
CA TYR A 587 13.10 -30.76 -7.23
C TYR A 587 14.59 -30.73 -6.92
N GLU A 588 15.02 -31.60 -6.00
CA GLU A 588 16.44 -31.83 -5.73
C GLU A 588 17.07 -32.66 -6.87
N PRO A 589 18.18 -32.20 -7.48
CA PRO A 589 18.88 -32.94 -8.51
C PRO A 589 19.31 -34.33 -7.99
N SER A 590 18.68 -35.38 -8.51
CA SER A 590 19.00 -36.78 -8.18
C SER A 590 19.28 -37.60 -9.45
N GLU A 591 19.70 -38.86 -9.32
CA GLU A 591 19.84 -39.76 -10.48
C GLU A 591 18.49 -40.09 -11.17
N LYS A 592 17.35 -39.79 -10.54
CA LYS A 592 16.02 -39.95 -11.16
C LYS A 592 15.61 -38.64 -11.82
N PRO A 593 15.34 -38.61 -13.13
CA PRO A 593 14.94 -37.39 -13.84
C PRO A 593 13.61 -36.82 -13.35
N PHE A 594 13.44 -35.50 -13.43
CA PHE A 594 12.20 -34.79 -13.09
C PHE A 594 11.03 -35.27 -13.96
N ASP A 595 9.95 -35.68 -13.31
CA ASP A 595 8.74 -36.14 -13.99
C ASP A 595 7.73 -35.00 -14.13
N ILE A 596 7.57 -34.49 -15.34
CA ILE A 596 6.59 -33.43 -15.68
C ILE A 596 5.14 -33.79 -15.29
N SER A 597 4.81 -35.08 -15.21
CA SER A 597 3.47 -35.54 -14.84
C SER A 597 3.15 -35.33 -13.36
N SER A 598 4.16 -35.09 -12.51
CA SER A 598 3.98 -34.80 -11.09
C SER A 598 3.55 -33.36 -10.82
N VAL A 599 3.57 -32.49 -11.83
CA VAL A 599 3.21 -31.07 -11.66
C VAL A 599 1.69 -30.90 -11.63
N SER A 600 1.18 -30.22 -10.60
CA SER A 600 -0.25 -29.93 -10.46
C SER A 600 -0.78 -29.10 -11.63
N ARG A 601 -1.94 -29.51 -12.18
CA ARG A 601 -2.60 -28.83 -13.31
C ARG A 601 -3.60 -27.74 -12.89
N GLU A 602 -3.82 -27.56 -11.60
CA GLU A 602 -4.76 -26.56 -11.07
C GLU A 602 -4.15 -25.15 -11.17
N VAL A 603 -4.71 -24.31 -12.04
CA VAL A 603 -4.38 -22.88 -12.12
C VAL A 603 -5.15 -22.17 -11.00
N ARG A 604 -4.49 -21.83 -9.89
CA ARG A 604 -5.00 -20.79 -9.00
C ARG A 604 -4.90 -19.47 -9.77
N SER A 605 -6.04 -18.92 -10.18
CA SER A 605 -6.09 -17.57 -10.73
C SER A 605 -5.58 -16.61 -9.66
N LEU A 606 -4.39 -16.06 -9.85
CA LEU A 606 -3.97 -14.87 -9.12
C LEU A 606 -5.04 -13.80 -9.35
N PRO A 607 -5.60 -13.19 -8.30
CA PRO A 607 -6.43 -12.01 -8.49
C PRO A 607 -5.56 -10.95 -9.17
N LEU A 608 -5.95 -10.54 -10.39
CA LEU A 608 -5.48 -9.29 -10.98
C LEU A 608 -5.60 -8.22 -9.91
N GLN A 609 -4.48 -7.59 -9.54
CA GLN A 609 -4.44 -6.43 -8.66
C GLN A 609 -5.16 -5.26 -9.34
N GLU A 610 -6.49 -5.27 -9.32
CA GLU A 610 -7.26 -4.04 -9.40
C GLU A 610 -7.06 -3.29 -8.08
N LYS A 611 -6.41 -2.12 -8.16
CA LYS A 611 -6.40 -1.11 -7.09
C LYS A 611 -7.83 -0.79 -6.65
N LYS A 612 -8.32 -1.46 -5.60
CA LYS A 612 -9.56 -1.11 -4.90
C LYS A 612 -9.24 -0.28 -3.66
N ALA A 613 -9.68 0.98 -3.72
CA ALA A 613 -9.78 1.88 -2.59
C ALA A 613 -10.67 1.31 -1.47
N PRO A 614 -10.45 1.69 -0.20
CA PRO A 614 -11.16 1.13 0.93
C PRO A 614 -12.58 1.72 1.04
N GLY A 615 -13.56 0.85 1.33
CA GLY A 615 -14.83 1.24 1.91
C GLY A 615 -16.08 0.96 1.09
N LYS A 616 -16.69 -0.21 1.31
CA LYS A 616 -18.09 -0.40 1.79
C LYS A 616 -18.51 -1.86 1.59
N LYS A 617 -18.84 -2.53 2.69
CA LYS A 617 -19.54 -3.83 2.71
C LYS A 617 -20.92 -3.67 2.04
N ALA A 618 -21.22 -4.55 1.09
CA ALA A 618 -22.56 -4.84 0.58
C ALA A 618 -22.76 -6.38 0.59
N PRO A 619 -24.02 -6.86 0.64
CA PRO A 619 -24.40 -8.08 1.35
C PRO A 619 -24.09 -9.36 0.58
N ALA A 620 -23.79 -10.41 1.33
CA ALA A 620 -23.45 -11.74 0.83
C ALA A 620 -24.61 -12.37 0.04
N ALA A 621 -24.37 -12.62 -1.25
CA ALA A 621 -25.03 -13.69 -1.99
C ALA A 621 -24.08 -14.89 -2.01
N ALA A 622 -24.62 -16.05 -1.65
CA ALA A 622 -23.87 -17.29 -1.39
C ALA A 622 -22.97 -17.69 -2.58
N ALA A 623 -21.67 -17.75 -2.32
CA ALA A 623 -20.68 -18.38 -3.18
C ALA A 623 -20.40 -19.82 -2.69
N PRO A 624 -20.02 -20.75 -3.58
CA PRO A 624 -19.73 -22.14 -3.24
C PRO A 624 -18.44 -22.26 -2.41
N VAL A 625 -18.39 -23.29 -1.57
CA VAL A 625 -17.35 -23.60 -0.58
C VAL A 625 -15.93 -23.63 -1.20
N PRO A 626 -14.93 -22.93 -0.64
CA PRO A 626 -13.54 -22.99 -1.11
C PRO A 626 -12.82 -24.24 -0.57
N VAL A 627 -12.02 -24.88 -1.42
CA VAL A 627 -11.08 -25.96 -1.07
C VAL A 627 -10.03 -25.38 -0.10
N SER A 628 -9.78 -26.04 1.04
CA SER A 628 -9.17 -25.43 2.22
C SER A 628 -7.66 -25.13 2.07
N ALA A 629 -7.20 -23.98 2.56
CA ALA A 629 -5.77 -23.62 2.59
C ALA A 629 -4.90 -24.62 3.39
N VAL A 630 -5.53 -25.37 4.31
CA VAL A 630 -4.88 -26.39 5.16
C VAL A 630 -4.34 -27.55 4.33
N ASP A 631 -5.02 -27.94 3.24
CA ASP A 631 -4.57 -29.02 2.36
C ASP A 631 -3.28 -28.66 1.58
N ALA A 632 -3.05 -27.37 1.34
CA ALA A 632 -1.84 -26.89 0.70
C ALA A 632 -0.65 -26.90 1.66
N TYR A 633 -0.83 -26.42 2.90
CA TYR A 633 0.21 -26.46 3.93
C TYR A 633 0.57 -27.90 4.31
N HIS A 634 -0.41 -28.79 4.43
CA HIS A 634 -0.15 -30.19 4.69
C HIS A 634 0.75 -30.82 3.61
N LYS A 635 0.46 -30.57 2.33
CA LYS A 635 1.29 -31.08 1.21
C LYS A 635 2.71 -30.50 1.23
N MET A 636 2.85 -29.21 1.53
CA MET A 636 4.16 -28.56 1.64
C MET A 636 4.97 -29.14 2.80
N LEU A 637 4.43 -29.13 4.02
CA LEU A 637 5.14 -29.60 5.21
C LEU A 637 5.48 -31.10 5.13
N SER A 638 4.61 -31.92 4.53
CA SER A 638 4.91 -33.36 4.33
C SER A 638 5.98 -33.64 3.28
N SER A 639 6.30 -32.67 2.42
CA SER A 639 7.45 -32.77 1.49
C SER A 639 8.79 -32.51 2.16
N ILE A 640 8.80 -31.95 3.37
CA ILE A 640 10.01 -31.70 4.16
C ILE A 640 10.32 -32.97 4.96
N PRO A 641 11.44 -33.68 4.68
CA PRO A 641 11.74 -34.97 5.30
C PRO A 641 11.74 -34.92 6.83
N GLU A 642 12.24 -33.83 7.41
CA GLU A 642 12.33 -33.59 8.86
C GLU A 642 10.96 -33.56 9.55
N PHE A 643 9.89 -33.17 8.83
CA PHE A 643 8.54 -33.03 9.38
C PHE A 643 7.61 -34.18 9.02
N SER A 644 8.06 -35.09 8.14
CA SER A 644 7.26 -36.24 7.67
C SER A 644 6.77 -37.16 8.80
N GLY A 645 7.48 -37.18 9.93
CA GLY A 645 7.14 -37.97 11.13
C GLY A 645 6.16 -37.31 12.10
N PHE A 646 5.77 -36.05 11.90
CA PHE A 646 4.95 -35.30 12.88
C PHE A 646 3.45 -35.63 12.85
N GLY A 647 3.01 -36.44 11.88
CA GLY A 647 1.62 -36.88 11.76
C GLY A 647 0.73 -35.92 10.98
N LYS A 648 -0.58 -35.94 11.26
CA LYS A 648 -1.58 -35.13 10.55
C LYS A 648 -1.53 -33.69 11.06
N LEU A 649 -1.42 -32.73 10.14
CA LEU A 649 -1.55 -31.30 10.46
C LEU A 649 -2.96 -31.00 10.97
N PHE A 650 -3.06 -30.43 12.17
CA PHE A 650 -4.34 -30.08 12.79
C PHE A 650 -4.85 -28.72 12.29
N LYS A 651 -4.02 -27.67 12.37
CA LYS A 651 -4.39 -26.31 11.97
C LYS A 651 -3.15 -25.53 11.53
N SER A 652 -3.35 -24.55 10.66
CA SER A 652 -2.37 -23.48 10.40
C SER A 652 -3.00 -22.13 10.72
N SER A 653 -2.24 -21.22 11.32
CA SER A 653 -2.69 -19.85 11.57
C SER A 653 -2.73 -19.03 10.29
N GLU A 654 -3.39 -17.88 10.35
CA GLU A 654 -3.10 -16.81 9.38
C GLU A 654 -1.66 -16.28 9.62
N PRO A 655 -1.01 -15.69 8.60
CA PRO A 655 0.30 -15.06 8.78
C PRO A 655 0.25 -13.94 9.83
N VAL A 656 1.24 -13.94 10.72
CA VAL A 656 1.49 -12.87 11.70
C VAL A 656 2.71 -12.10 11.21
N GLU A 657 2.54 -10.84 10.84
CA GLU A 657 3.65 -9.97 10.42
C GLU A 657 4.61 -9.76 11.61
N LEU A 658 5.91 -9.94 11.38
CA LEU A 658 6.96 -9.73 12.37
C LEU A 658 7.82 -8.49 12.06
N THR A 659 7.50 -7.79 10.98
CA THR A 659 8.14 -6.55 10.53
C THR A 659 7.08 -5.60 9.99
N GLU A 660 7.30 -4.28 10.08
CA GLU A 660 6.40 -3.29 9.48
C GLU A 660 6.48 -3.34 7.93
N ALA A 661 5.44 -2.83 7.25
CA ALA A 661 5.50 -2.70 5.81
C ALA A 661 6.54 -1.63 5.41
N GLU A 662 7.40 -1.93 4.45
CA GLU A 662 8.48 -1.05 3.94
C GLU A 662 9.80 -1.05 4.76
N THR A 663 10.02 -2.03 5.65
CA THR A 663 11.34 -2.27 6.30
C THR A 663 12.30 -3.03 5.39
N GLU A 664 13.58 -3.09 5.78
CA GLU A 664 14.69 -3.74 5.06
C GLU A 664 14.35 -5.18 4.65
N TYR A 665 13.75 -5.92 5.57
CA TYR A 665 13.29 -7.28 5.35
C TYR A 665 11.80 -7.37 5.71
N ALA A 666 11.01 -7.97 4.83
CA ALA A 666 9.61 -8.26 5.11
C ALA A 666 9.49 -9.71 5.59
N VAL A 667 9.10 -9.90 6.85
CA VAL A 667 9.03 -11.21 7.50
C VAL A 667 7.67 -11.40 8.17
N ASN A 668 7.02 -12.53 7.90
CA ASN A 668 5.85 -12.99 8.66
C ASN A 668 6.00 -14.46 9.06
N VAL A 669 5.28 -14.86 10.10
CA VAL A 669 5.27 -16.25 10.60
C VAL A 669 3.89 -16.89 10.47
N VAL A 670 3.87 -18.15 10.05
CA VAL A 670 2.69 -19.03 10.05
C VAL A 670 2.94 -20.15 11.05
N LYS A 671 1.98 -20.36 11.96
CA LYS A 671 2.03 -21.39 13.01
C LYS A 671 1.33 -22.64 12.53
N HIS A 672 2.02 -23.77 12.46
CA HIS A 672 1.46 -25.06 12.07
C HIS A 672 1.39 -26.01 13.27
N ILE A 673 0.18 -26.38 13.66
CA ILE A 673 -0.07 -27.14 14.88
C ILE A 673 -0.29 -28.62 14.55
N TYR A 674 0.43 -29.50 15.26
CA TYR A 674 0.27 -30.95 15.26
C TYR A 674 -0.04 -31.45 16.68
N ASP A 675 -0.39 -32.73 16.82
CA ASP A 675 -0.71 -33.35 18.11
C ASP A 675 0.44 -33.17 19.13
N SER A 676 1.69 -33.41 18.73
CA SER A 676 2.88 -33.33 19.61
C SER A 676 3.91 -32.29 19.17
N TYR A 677 3.66 -31.56 18.09
CA TYR A 677 4.66 -30.67 17.49
C TYR A 677 4.05 -29.34 17.06
N VAL A 678 4.88 -28.31 17.00
CA VAL A 678 4.57 -27.04 16.32
C VAL A 678 5.69 -26.69 15.36
N VAL A 679 5.32 -26.36 14.12
CA VAL A 679 6.26 -25.86 13.12
C VAL A 679 5.96 -24.39 12.86
N LEU A 680 6.98 -23.55 13.01
CA LEU A 680 6.95 -22.13 12.70
C LEU A 680 7.55 -21.92 11.32
N GLN A 681 6.74 -21.45 10.38
CA GLN A 681 7.17 -21.11 9.02
C GLN A 681 7.34 -19.60 8.93
N TYR A 682 8.58 -19.14 8.77
CA TYR A 682 8.88 -17.73 8.51
C TYR A 682 8.98 -17.51 7.00
N ASN A 683 8.13 -16.65 6.45
CA ASN A 683 8.23 -16.21 5.07
C ASN A 683 9.00 -14.90 5.05
N CYS A 684 10.18 -14.92 4.41
CA CYS A 684 11.10 -13.79 4.37
C CYS A 684 11.24 -13.26 2.95
N THR A 685 11.28 -11.94 2.79
CA THR A 685 11.60 -11.27 1.51
C THR A 685 12.63 -10.19 1.78
N ASN A 686 13.75 -10.25 1.06
CA ASN A 686 14.75 -9.18 1.06
C ASN A 686 14.25 -8.02 0.17
N THR A 687 14.19 -6.80 0.71
CA THR A 687 13.72 -5.62 -0.04
C THR A 687 14.85 -4.65 -0.42
N ILE A 688 16.10 -4.99 -0.11
CA ILE A 688 17.29 -4.21 -0.46
C ILE A 688 17.91 -4.76 -1.75
N GLU A 689 17.95 -3.93 -2.80
CA GLU A 689 18.44 -4.30 -4.15
C GLU A 689 19.95 -4.56 -4.19
N GLU A 690 20.72 -3.85 -3.36
CA GLU A 690 22.19 -3.94 -3.27
C GLU A 690 22.67 -5.12 -2.41
N GLN A 691 21.78 -6.02 -1.98
CA GLN A 691 22.11 -7.09 -1.03
C GLN A 691 21.63 -8.47 -1.51
N LEU A 692 22.48 -9.46 -1.30
CA LEU A 692 22.17 -10.88 -1.34
C LEU A 692 22.38 -11.45 0.07
N LEU A 693 21.36 -12.08 0.65
CA LEU A 693 21.53 -12.76 1.93
C LEU A 693 21.81 -14.25 1.69
N GLU A 694 22.80 -14.80 2.38
CA GLU A 694 23.14 -16.22 2.40
C GLU A 694 23.03 -16.78 3.83
N ASP A 695 22.82 -18.10 3.94
CA ASP A 695 22.71 -18.81 5.22
C ASP A 695 21.71 -18.17 6.20
N VAL A 696 20.54 -17.78 5.69
CA VAL A 696 19.49 -17.09 6.43
C VAL A 696 18.80 -18.04 7.40
N THR A 697 18.87 -17.75 8.68
CA THR A 697 18.31 -18.54 9.78
C THR A 697 17.50 -17.66 10.72
N VAL A 698 16.57 -18.26 11.47
CA VAL A 698 15.87 -17.57 12.56
C VAL A 698 16.23 -18.28 13.86
N CYS A 699 16.90 -17.56 14.75
CA CYS A 699 17.08 -17.99 16.14
C CYS A 699 15.85 -17.63 16.94
N VAL A 700 15.22 -18.64 17.54
CA VAL A 700 14.00 -18.48 18.32
C VAL A 700 14.32 -18.71 19.78
N ASP A 701 14.15 -17.68 20.61
CA ASP A 701 14.24 -17.81 22.06
C ASP A 701 12.85 -18.13 22.64
N ALA A 702 12.73 -19.36 23.15
CA ALA A 702 11.53 -19.92 23.75
C ALA A 702 11.61 -19.97 25.29
N SER A 703 12.45 -19.13 25.92
CA SER A 703 12.60 -19.10 27.38
C SER A 703 11.29 -18.79 28.12
N ASP A 704 10.39 -18.01 27.51
CA ASP A 704 9.04 -17.71 28.03
C ASP A 704 7.98 -18.74 27.57
N ALA A 705 8.44 -19.91 27.11
CA ALA A 705 7.62 -20.99 26.54
C ALA A 705 8.16 -22.37 26.98
N GLU A 706 8.25 -22.59 28.30
CA GLU A 706 8.92 -23.75 28.94
C GLU A 706 8.44 -25.14 28.46
N GLU A 707 7.21 -25.24 27.91
CA GLU A 707 6.64 -26.49 27.39
C GLU A 707 7.10 -26.84 25.96
N PHE A 708 7.85 -25.96 25.31
CA PHE A 708 8.35 -26.15 23.95
C PHE A 708 9.84 -26.48 23.97
N SER A 709 10.24 -27.52 23.23
CA SER A 709 11.65 -27.85 23.04
C SER A 709 12.00 -27.90 21.56
N GLU A 710 12.99 -27.11 21.14
CA GLU A 710 13.40 -27.04 19.73
C GLU A 710 14.00 -28.38 19.28
N ILE A 711 13.51 -28.89 18.14
CA ILE A 711 13.95 -30.17 17.57
C ILE A 711 14.91 -29.93 16.41
N CYS A 712 14.51 -29.06 15.48
CA CYS A 712 15.27 -28.77 14.28
C CYS A 712 14.86 -27.42 13.69
N SER A 713 15.79 -26.83 12.96
CA SER A 713 15.57 -25.68 12.11
C SER A 713 16.07 -25.97 10.70
N LYS A 714 15.33 -25.49 9.71
CA LYS A 714 15.68 -25.56 8.29
C LYS A 714 16.00 -24.15 7.81
N PRO A 715 17.29 -23.81 7.65
CA PRO A 715 17.71 -22.51 7.17
C PRO A 715 17.45 -22.35 5.67
N LEU A 716 17.51 -21.12 5.19
CA LEU A 716 17.41 -20.76 3.79
C LEU A 716 18.80 -20.40 3.25
N ALA A 717 19.28 -21.16 2.26
CA ALA A 717 20.64 -21.01 1.74
C ALA A 717 20.92 -19.65 1.10
N SER A 718 19.93 -19.07 0.41
CA SER A 718 20.08 -17.79 -0.27
C SER A 718 18.73 -17.07 -0.42
N LEU A 719 18.73 -15.75 -0.21
CA LEU A 719 17.59 -14.85 -0.35
C LEU A 719 17.99 -13.60 -1.18
N PRO A 720 17.91 -13.69 -2.52
CA PRO A 720 18.09 -12.55 -3.41
C PRO A 720 17.05 -11.44 -3.23
N TYR A 721 17.36 -10.25 -3.71
CA TYR A 721 16.43 -9.11 -3.77
C TYR A 721 15.07 -9.49 -4.37
N ASN A 722 14.01 -9.08 -3.67
CA ASN A 722 12.60 -9.22 -4.05
C ASN A 722 12.17 -10.68 -4.35
N SER A 723 12.90 -11.65 -3.78
CA SER A 723 12.53 -13.06 -3.79
C SER A 723 11.94 -13.46 -2.44
N ALA A 724 10.91 -14.31 -2.47
CA ALA A 724 10.32 -14.87 -1.26
C ALA A 724 11.01 -16.20 -0.91
N GLY A 725 11.48 -16.30 0.33
CA GLY A 725 12.08 -17.51 0.90
C GLY A 725 11.34 -17.97 2.15
N GLN A 726 11.59 -19.21 2.56
CA GLN A 726 10.93 -19.83 3.71
C GLN A 726 11.95 -20.48 4.64
N ILE A 727 11.84 -20.17 5.93
CA ILE A 727 12.66 -20.74 7.00
C ILE A 727 11.71 -21.46 7.94
N PHE A 728 12.11 -22.62 8.46
CA PHE A 728 11.27 -23.40 9.37
C PHE A 728 11.98 -23.68 10.69
N VAL A 729 11.27 -23.57 11.80
CA VAL A 729 11.75 -23.99 13.14
C VAL A 729 10.67 -24.86 13.78
N ALA A 730 11.04 -26.05 14.24
CA ALA A 730 10.11 -27.03 14.81
C ALA A 730 10.36 -27.27 16.29
N PHE A 731 9.28 -27.33 17.07
CA PHE A 731 9.28 -27.56 18.51
C PHE A 731 8.45 -28.80 18.87
N GLU A 732 8.92 -29.60 19.82
CA GLU A 732 8.15 -30.64 20.52
C GLU A 732 7.36 -29.99 21.66
N LYS A 733 6.13 -30.46 21.86
CA LYS A 733 5.26 -30.10 22.97
C LYS A 733 4.52 -31.34 23.49
N PRO A 734 3.90 -31.31 24.68
CA PRO A 734 3.11 -32.44 25.16
C PRO A 734 1.95 -32.79 24.20
N GLU A 735 1.76 -34.10 23.98
CA GLU A 735 0.79 -34.64 23.02
C GLU A 735 -0.64 -34.24 23.39
N ARG A 736 -1.36 -33.62 22.45
CA ARG A 736 -2.76 -33.17 22.58
C ARG A 736 -3.04 -32.23 23.76
N VAL A 737 -2.00 -31.61 24.31
CA VAL A 737 -2.13 -30.53 25.30
C VAL A 737 -1.87 -29.18 24.61
N PRO A 738 -2.69 -28.15 24.87
CA PRO A 738 -2.46 -26.80 24.35
C PRO A 738 -1.32 -26.12 25.13
N ALA A 739 -0.09 -26.26 24.68
CA ALA A 739 1.04 -25.48 25.21
C ALA A 739 0.95 -24.03 24.72
N ILE A 740 1.14 -23.05 25.60
CA ILE A 740 1.14 -21.61 25.27
C ILE A 740 2.49 -20.99 25.65
N GLY A 741 2.88 -19.92 24.96
CA GLY A 741 4.14 -19.25 25.24
C GLY A 741 4.47 -18.15 24.26
N LYS A 742 5.40 -17.29 24.67
CA LYS A 742 5.90 -16.17 23.88
C LYS A 742 7.27 -16.54 23.28
N PHE A 743 7.47 -16.18 22.01
CA PHE A 743 8.67 -16.50 21.24
C PHE A 743 9.33 -15.20 20.77
N LEU A 744 10.60 -15.01 21.15
CA LEU A 744 11.42 -13.92 20.64
C LEU A 744 12.21 -14.40 19.42
N ASN A 745 12.30 -13.56 18.40
CA ASN A 745 12.80 -13.97 17.08
C ASN A 745 13.95 -13.07 16.62
N LEU A 746 15.06 -13.68 16.21
CA LEU A 746 16.23 -12.99 15.68
C LEU A 746 16.63 -13.61 14.35
N LEU A 747 16.53 -12.84 13.26
CA LEU A 747 16.95 -13.25 11.93
C LEU A 747 18.48 -13.11 11.84
N LYS A 748 19.20 -14.15 11.44
CA LYS A 748 20.66 -14.13 11.24
C LYS A 748 21.00 -14.54 9.83
N PHE A 749 21.94 -13.87 9.19
CA PHE A 749 22.35 -14.14 7.82
C PHE A 749 23.75 -13.61 7.53
N THR A 750 24.32 -14.04 6.42
CA THR A 750 25.52 -13.44 5.82
C THR A 750 25.09 -12.51 4.69
N VAL A 751 25.38 -11.21 4.80
CA VAL A 751 25.08 -10.24 3.74
C VAL A 751 26.25 -10.12 2.76
N LYS A 752 25.95 -10.19 1.46
CA LYS A 752 26.88 -9.90 0.36
C LYS A 752 26.38 -8.69 -0.41
N GLU A 753 27.27 -7.75 -0.70
CA GLU A 753 26.96 -6.60 -1.55
C GLU A 753 26.82 -7.06 -3.01
N VAL A 754 25.83 -6.49 -3.71
CA VAL A 754 25.54 -6.78 -5.12
C VAL A 754 25.72 -5.51 -5.93
N ASP A 755 26.57 -5.57 -6.96
CA ASP A 755 26.69 -4.47 -7.92
C ASP A 755 25.42 -4.42 -8.79
N THR A 756 24.61 -3.37 -8.61
CA THR A 756 23.33 -3.19 -9.30
C THR A 756 23.45 -3.05 -10.82
N SER A 757 24.65 -2.78 -11.34
CA SER A 757 24.90 -2.64 -12.78
C SER A 757 25.25 -3.97 -13.46
N THR A 758 25.84 -4.92 -12.73
CA THR A 758 26.30 -6.22 -13.25
C THR A 758 25.47 -7.40 -12.73
N GLY A 759 24.83 -7.24 -11.56
CA GLY A 759 24.12 -8.29 -10.84
C GLY A 759 25.04 -9.31 -10.17
N GLU A 760 26.34 -9.04 -10.11
CA GLU A 760 27.33 -9.91 -9.45
C GLU A 760 27.42 -9.56 -7.96
N ALA A 761 27.39 -10.60 -7.11
CA ALA A 761 27.58 -10.46 -5.67
C ALA A 761 29.05 -10.65 -5.31
N ASP A 762 29.53 -9.90 -4.33
CA ASP A 762 30.90 -10.03 -3.82
C ASP A 762 31.17 -11.44 -3.25
N GLU A 763 32.42 -11.91 -3.40
CA GLU A 763 32.83 -13.23 -2.89
C GLU A 763 32.85 -13.28 -1.35
N ASP A 764 33.15 -12.15 -0.70
CA ASP A 764 33.23 -12.00 0.76
C ASP A 764 31.91 -11.44 1.32
N GLY A 765 31.33 -12.14 2.32
CA GLY A 765 30.12 -11.70 3.02
C GLY A 765 30.37 -11.38 4.50
N VAL A 766 29.49 -10.57 5.10
CA VAL A 766 29.54 -10.18 6.51
C VAL A 766 28.37 -10.79 7.27
N GLU A 767 28.61 -11.42 8.42
CA GLU A 767 27.53 -11.89 9.30
C GLU A 767 26.79 -10.70 9.93
N ASP A 768 25.47 -10.70 9.85
CA ASP A 768 24.60 -9.68 10.42
C ASP A 768 23.34 -10.30 11.06
N GLU A 769 22.69 -9.54 11.94
CA GLU A 769 21.53 -9.96 12.71
C GLU A 769 20.44 -8.88 12.69
N TYR A 770 19.18 -9.28 12.49
CA TYR A 770 18.02 -8.39 12.44
C TYR A 770 16.94 -8.84 13.43
N GLN A 771 16.61 -7.96 14.38
CA GLN A 771 15.62 -8.23 15.40
C GLN A 771 14.20 -8.21 14.80
N LEU A 772 13.44 -9.28 14.99
CA LEU A 772 12.04 -9.39 14.57
C LEU A 772 11.10 -9.13 15.76
N GLU A 773 9.84 -8.80 15.48
CA GLU A 773 8.81 -8.73 16.51
C GLU A 773 8.53 -10.10 17.15
N ASP A 774 8.05 -10.07 18.39
CA ASP A 774 7.68 -11.27 19.12
C ASP A 774 6.28 -11.73 18.74
N PHE A 775 6.01 -13.03 18.85
CA PHE A 775 4.65 -13.55 18.73
C PHE A 775 4.37 -14.60 19.82
N GLU A 776 3.09 -14.94 19.96
CA GLU A 776 2.62 -15.90 20.96
C GLU A 776 1.86 -17.06 20.30
N ILE A 777 2.05 -18.26 20.85
CA ILE A 777 1.15 -19.39 20.64
C ILE A 777 0.10 -19.33 21.75
N VAL A 778 -1.17 -19.22 21.36
CA VAL A 778 -2.30 -19.05 22.27
C VAL A 778 -3.26 -20.22 22.18
N ALA A 779 -4.14 -20.38 23.18
CA ALA A 779 -5.12 -21.46 23.22
C ALA A 779 -6.01 -21.54 21.95
N ALA A 780 -6.34 -20.40 21.34
CA ALA A 780 -7.11 -20.33 20.11
C ALA A 780 -6.43 -20.99 18.90
N ASP A 781 -5.09 -21.18 18.92
CA ASP A 781 -4.36 -21.90 17.88
C ASP A 781 -4.66 -23.41 17.90
N TYR A 782 -5.15 -23.94 19.03
CA TYR A 782 -5.56 -25.33 19.21
C TYR A 782 -7.07 -25.58 18.97
N MET A 783 -7.77 -24.57 18.42
CA MET A 783 -9.22 -24.64 18.16
C MET A 783 -9.53 -24.40 16.67
N LEU A 784 -10.29 -25.32 16.06
CA LEU A 784 -10.86 -25.16 14.72
C LEU A 784 -12.26 -24.55 14.79
N ARG A 785 -12.50 -23.55 13.94
CA ARG A 785 -13.82 -22.91 13.78
C ARG A 785 -14.70 -23.78 12.89
N VAL A 786 -15.71 -24.41 13.47
CA VAL A 786 -16.65 -25.28 12.73
C VAL A 786 -18.06 -24.78 12.94
N ALA A 787 -18.75 -24.42 11.85
CA ALA A 787 -20.14 -23.97 11.92
C ALA A 787 -21.11 -25.14 12.11
N VAL A 788 -22.08 -24.98 13.01
CA VAL A 788 -23.17 -25.93 13.22
C VAL A 788 -24.48 -25.31 12.76
N SER A 789 -25.22 -26.01 11.90
CA SER A 789 -26.46 -25.50 11.28
C SER A 789 -27.67 -25.46 12.23
N ASN A 790 -27.67 -26.29 13.27
CA ASN A 790 -28.68 -26.30 14.33
C ASN A 790 -27.97 -26.59 15.66
N PHE A 791 -27.61 -25.53 16.38
CA PHE A 791 -26.83 -25.65 17.61
C PHE A 791 -27.59 -26.44 18.67
N ARG A 792 -28.90 -26.19 18.80
CA ARG A 792 -29.74 -26.85 19.79
C ARG A 792 -29.76 -28.37 19.62
N ASN A 793 -29.93 -28.86 18.40
CA ASN A 793 -29.92 -30.30 18.12
C ASN A 793 -28.53 -30.90 18.40
N ALA A 794 -27.45 -30.22 17.99
CA ALA A 794 -26.10 -30.68 18.29
C ALA A 794 -25.80 -30.73 19.80
N TRP A 795 -26.28 -29.74 20.56
CA TRP A 795 -26.17 -29.68 22.02
C TRP A 795 -26.95 -30.80 22.71
N GLU A 796 -28.19 -31.07 22.29
CA GLU A 796 -29.05 -32.13 22.83
C GLU A 796 -28.54 -33.54 22.50
N ASN A 797 -27.76 -33.70 21.42
CA ASN A 797 -27.13 -34.98 21.04
C ASN A 797 -25.81 -35.27 21.77
N MET A 798 -25.17 -34.27 22.39
CA MET A 798 -24.00 -34.49 23.25
C MET A 798 -24.43 -35.01 24.63
N ASP A 799 -23.59 -35.84 25.24
CA ASP A 799 -23.87 -36.46 26.53
C ASP A 799 -24.11 -35.39 27.61
N PRO A 800 -25.28 -35.35 28.25
CA PRO A 800 -25.56 -34.42 29.35
C PRO A 800 -24.61 -34.56 30.55
N GLU A 801 -23.99 -35.73 30.76
CA GLU A 801 -23.00 -35.94 31.82
C GLU A 801 -21.66 -35.25 31.55
N SER A 802 -21.40 -34.82 30.31
CA SER A 802 -20.19 -34.06 29.91
C SER A 802 -20.32 -32.53 30.09
N GLU A 803 -21.47 -32.05 30.59
CA GLU A 803 -21.74 -30.63 30.76
C GLU A 803 -21.00 -30.07 31.98
N ARG A 804 -20.01 -29.20 31.73
CA ARG A 804 -19.38 -28.37 32.76
C ARG A 804 -19.96 -26.96 32.72
N MET A 805 -20.23 -26.38 33.88
CA MET A 805 -20.84 -25.06 34.00
C MET A 805 -20.22 -24.27 35.16
N ASP A 806 -19.83 -23.03 34.89
CA ASP A 806 -19.23 -22.13 35.89
C ASP A 806 -19.53 -20.65 35.58
N GLU A 807 -19.32 -19.77 36.56
CA GLU A 807 -19.57 -18.33 36.47
C GLU A 807 -18.28 -17.52 36.67
N TYR A 808 -18.00 -16.61 35.72
CA TYR A 808 -16.80 -15.81 35.65
C TYR A 808 -17.13 -14.31 35.69
N GLY A 809 -16.38 -13.54 36.47
CA GLY A 809 -16.43 -12.08 36.45
C GLY A 809 -15.44 -11.52 35.43
N LEU A 810 -15.92 -10.87 34.37
CA LEU A 810 -15.06 -10.27 33.33
C LEU A 810 -14.60 -8.85 33.69
N GLY A 811 -15.04 -8.31 34.83
CA GLY A 811 -14.73 -6.97 35.29
C GLY A 811 -15.41 -5.86 34.48
N VAL A 812 -14.81 -4.67 34.48
CA VAL A 812 -15.35 -3.50 33.78
C VAL A 812 -15.00 -3.59 32.29
N ARG A 813 -16.00 -3.46 31.40
CA ARG A 813 -15.85 -3.42 29.94
C ARG A 813 -16.66 -2.26 29.35
N GLU A 814 -16.26 -1.73 28.19
CA GLU A 814 -16.94 -0.58 27.57
C GLU A 814 -18.35 -0.96 27.09
N SER A 815 -18.53 -2.21 26.67
CA SER A 815 -19.84 -2.73 26.28
C SER A 815 -19.94 -4.24 26.40
N LEU A 816 -21.19 -4.74 26.45
CA LEU A 816 -21.46 -6.18 26.38
C LEU A 816 -21.03 -6.79 25.04
N ALA A 817 -21.01 -6.00 23.96
CA ALA A 817 -20.56 -6.44 22.64
C ALA A 817 -19.03 -6.67 22.60
N GLU A 818 -18.27 -5.81 23.25
CA GLU A 818 -16.83 -5.97 23.43
C GLU A 818 -16.51 -7.23 24.24
N ALA A 819 -17.23 -7.45 25.35
CA ALA A 819 -17.06 -8.65 26.18
C ALA A 819 -17.33 -9.94 25.39
N VAL A 820 -18.40 -9.97 24.59
CA VAL A 820 -18.72 -11.10 23.71
C VAL A 820 -17.61 -11.31 22.67
N GLY A 821 -17.14 -10.24 22.03
CA GLY A 821 -16.05 -10.32 21.05
C GLY A 821 -14.72 -10.82 21.65
N ALA A 822 -14.37 -10.37 22.85
CA ALA A 822 -13.15 -10.79 23.55
C ALA A 822 -13.17 -12.30 23.84
N VAL A 823 -14.27 -12.83 24.38
CA VAL A 823 -14.39 -14.25 24.70
C VAL A 823 -14.39 -15.13 23.44
N ILE A 824 -15.03 -14.67 22.35
CA ILE A 824 -14.96 -15.36 21.04
C ILE A 824 -13.50 -15.46 20.56
N ASN A 825 -12.72 -14.40 20.73
CA ASN A 825 -11.33 -14.39 20.30
C ASN A 825 -10.43 -15.26 21.19
N ILE A 826 -10.61 -15.23 22.51
CA ILE A 826 -9.88 -16.08 23.47
C ILE A 826 -10.12 -17.57 23.16
N LEU A 827 -11.38 -17.96 22.94
CA LEU A 827 -11.72 -19.35 22.67
C LEU A 827 -11.41 -19.78 21.23
N GLY A 828 -11.34 -18.84 20.29
CA GLY A 828 -11.08 -19.13 18.88
C GLY A 828 -12.19 -19.92 18.16
N MET A 829 -13.39 -19.98 18.72
CA MET A 829 -14.52 -20.80 18.23
C MET A 829 -15.41 -20.06 17.23
N GLN A 830 -16.25 -20.80 16.50
CA GLN A 830 -17.19 -20.24 15.52
C GLN A 830 -18.51 -19.83 16.21
N PRO A 831 -18.93 -18.55 16.13
CA PRO A 831 -20.26 -18.16 16.58
C PRO A 831 -21.33 -18.76 15.68
N CYS A 832 -22.39 -19.25 16.32
CA CYS A 832 -23.54 -19.89 15.70
C CYS A 832 -24.75 -18.96 15.69
N GLU A 833 -25.60 -19.12 14.67
CA GLU A 833 -26.95 -18.54 14.61
C GLU A 833 -27.01 -17.00 14.73
N GLY A 834 -25.93 -16.29 14.39
CA GLY A 834 -25.85 -14.82 14.47
C GLY A 834 -25.74 -14.29 15.91
N THR A 835 -25.42 -15.15 16.87
CA THR A 835 -25.37 -14.81 18.30
C THR A 835 -24.13 -13.99 18.69
N GLU A 836 -23.23 -13.68 17.75
CA GLU A 836 -22.16 -12.70 17.92
C GLU A 836 -22.68 -11.25 17.91
N VAL A 837 -23.87 -11.00 17.36
CA VAL A 837 -24.44 -9.66 17.26
C VAL A 837 -25.24 -9.32 18.53
N VAL A 838 -24.69 -8.44 19.35
CA VAL A 838 -25.36 -7.96 20.57
C VAL A 838 -26.35 -6.82 20.24
N PRO A 839 -27.63 -6.90 20.64
CA PRO A 839 -28.59 -5.81 20.48
C PRO A 839 -28.19 -4.54 21.23
N ARG A 840 -28.48 -3.36 20.65
CA ARG A 840 -28.20 -2.06 21.29
C ARG A 840 -28.95 -1.95 22.63
N ASN A 841 -28.23 -1.60 23.69
CA ASN A 841 -28.73 -1.46 25.07
C ASN A 841 -29.16 -2.76 25.77
N ALA A 842 -28.73 -3.94 25.30
CA ALA A 842 -29.00 -5.21 25.99
C ALA A 842 -28.33 -5.24 27.38
N ARG A 843 -29.09 -5.66 28.41
CA ARG A 843 -28.57 -5.90 29.77
C ARG A 843 -28.03 -7.32 29.98
N SER A 844 -28.39 -8.23 29.09
CA SER A 844 -27.96 -9.62 29.07
C SER A 844 -27.94 -10.12 27.62
N HIS A 845 -27.07 -11.07 27.31
CA HIS A 845 -26.97 -11.66 25.97
C HIS A 845 -26.50 -13.11 26.05
N THR A 846 -26.90 -13.93 25.08
CA THR A 846 -26.45 -15.32 24.99
C THR A 846 -25.70 -15.51 23.69
N CYS A 847 -24.49 -16.06 23.78
CA CYS A 847 -23.65 -16.38 22.63
C CYS A 847 -23.43 -17.90 22.56
N LEU A 848 -23.56 -18.48 21.37
CA LEU A 848 -23.43 -19.91 21.12
C LEU A 848 -22.21 -20.13 20.22
N LEU A 849 -21.26 -20.94 20.67
CA LEU A 849 -20.01 -21.20 19.97
C LEU A 849 -19.81 -22.69 19.70
N SER A 850 -19.25 -23.02 18.54
CA SER A 850 -18.90 -24.39 18.18
C SER A 850 -17.48 -24.47 17.62
N GLY A 851 -16.80 -25.57 17.91
CA GLY A 851 -15.44 -25.80 17.45
C GLY A 851 -15.01 -27.25 17.60
N VAL A 852 -13.81 -27.53 17.08
CA VAL A 852 -13.13 -28.82 17.26
C VAL A 852 -11.77 -28.52 17.89
N PHE A 853 -11.53 -29.09 19.06
CA PHE A 853 -10.28 -28.96 19.80
C PHE A 853 -9.24 -29.95 19.28
N ILE A 854 -7.96 -29.71 19.58
CA ILE A 854 -6.87 -30.63 19.21
C ILE A 854 -7.15 -32.06 19.69
N GLY A 855 -6.83 -33.06 18.85
CA GLY A 855 -7.28 -34.44 19.02
C GLY A 855 -8.64 -34.75 18.37
N ASP A 856 -9.15 -33.86 17.50
CA ASP A 856 -10.42 -33.99 16.77
C ASP A 856 -11.66 -34.08 17.70
N VAL A 857 -11.58 -33.50 18.90
CA VAL A 857 -12.67 -33.51 19.91
C VAL A 857 -13.66 -32.36 19.65
N LYS A 858 -14.94 -32.68 19.46
CA LYS A 858 -15.97 -31.65 19.25
C LYS A 858 -16.32 -30.97 20.56
N VAL A 859 -16.44 -29.64 20.51
CA VAL A 859 -16.79 -28.81 21.66
C VAL A 859 -17.90 -27.83 21.28
N LEU A 860 -18.93 -27.77 22.11
CA LEU A 860 -19.99 -26.78 22.05
C LEU A 860 -19.99 -25.94 23.32
N VAL A 861 -20.18 -24.64 23.18
CA VAL A 861 -20.16 -23.69 24.29
C VAL A 861 -21.39 -22.80 24.23
N ARG A 862 -22.05 -22.64 25.39
CA ARG A 862 -23.12 -21.68 25.61
C ARG A 862 -22.68 -20.65 26.64
N LEU A 863 -22.56 -19.41 26.20
CA LEU A 863 -22.18 -18.26 27.02
C LEU A 863 -23.43 -17.44 27.34
N SER A 864 -23.63 -17.09 28.61
CA SER A 864 -24.69 -16.16 29.02
C SER A 864 -24.07 -14.98 29.78
N PHE A 865 -24.12 -13.80 29.17
CA PHE A 865 -23.57 -12.57 29.71
C PHE A 865 -24.66 -11.77 30.43
N GLY A 866 -24.31 -11.12 31.53
CA GLY A 866 -25.18 -10.21 32.28
C GLY A 866 -24.41 -9.06 32.91
N LEU A 867 -25.05 -7.91 33.06
CA LEU A 867 -24.49 -6.77 33.79
C LEU A 867 -24.79 -6.92 35.29
N SER A 868 -23.74 -7.03 36.11
CA SER A 868 -23.86 -7.10 37.58
C SER A 868 -23.86 -5.71 38.24
N GLY A 869 -23.30 -4.71 37.54
CA GLY A 869 -23.19 -3.31 37.99
C GLY A 869 -23.03 -2.33 36.81
N PRO A 870 -22.75 -1.02 37.04
CA PRO A 870 -22.46 -0.08 35.96
C PRO A 870 -21.17 -0.49 35.23
N ASN A 871 -21.32 -1.06 34.03
CA ASN A 871 -20.26 -1.58 33.15
C ASN A 871 -19.50 -2.81 33.66
N GLU A 872 -19.95 -3.45 34.73
CA GLU A 872 -19.37 -4.71 35.21
C GLU A 872 -20.10 -5.91 34.61
N VAL A 873 -19.36 -6.74 33.86
CA VAL A 873 -19.92 -7.88 33.10
C VAL A 873 -19.60 -9.18 33.82
N ALA A 874 -20.63 -9.99 34.08
CA ALA A 874 -20.50 -11.38 34.50
C ALA A 874 -20.88 -12.30 33.33
N MET A 875 -20.24 -13.47 33.27
CA MET A 875 -20.45 -14.45 32.24
C MET A 875 -20.64 -15.83 32.87
N LYS A 876 -21.69 -16.52 32.45
CA LYS A 876 -21.90 -17.94 32.73
C LYS A 876 -21.48 -18.76 31.52
N LEU A 877 -20.51 -19.65 31.72
CA LEU A 877 -19.94 -20.54 30.71
C LEU A 877 -20.49 -21.95 30.93
N ALA A 878 -21.10 -22.52 29.90
CA ALA A 878 -21.48 -23.94 29.87
C ALA A 878 -20.82 -24.62 28.66
N VAL A 879 -20.10 -25.71 28.88
CA VAL A 879 -19.34 -26.44 27.86
C VAL A 879 -19.80 -27.89 27.82
N ARG A 880 -20.03 -28.41 26.62
CA ARG A 880 -20.20 -29.85 26.36
C ARG A 880 -19.19 -30.28 25.30
N SER A 881 -18.63 -31.46 25.46
CA SER A 881 -17.68 -32.02 24.51
C SER A 881 -17.72 -33.55 24.52
N ASP A 882 -17.15 -34.17 23.48
CA ASP A 882 -17.07 -35.63 23.39
C ASP A 882 -16.10 -36.24 24.44
N ASP A 883 -15.28 -35.41 25.10
CA ASP A 883 -14.33 -35.78 26.16
C ASP A 883 -14.41 -34.80 27.35
N PRO A 884 -14.88 -35.23 28.53
CA PRO A 884 -15.02 -34.37 29.71
C PRO A 884 -13.74 -33.61 30.11
N GLU A 885 -12.55 -34.16 29.87
CA GLU A 885 -11.28 -33.47 30.18
C GLU A 885 -11.08 -32.23 29.31
N VAL A 886 -11.61 -32.24 28.07
CA VAL A 886 -11.57 -31.08 27.19
C VAL A 886 -12.53 -30.00 27.68
N SER A 887 -13.71 -30.37 28.18
CA SER A 887 -14.60 -29.41 28.86
C SER A 887 -13.87 -28.74 30.03
N ASP A 888 -13.07 -29.48 30.79
CA ASP A 888 -12.29 -28.92 31.89
C ASP A 888 -11.25 -27.90 31.40
N LYS A 889 -10.48 -28.24 30.36
CA LYS A 889 -9.46 -27.37 29.75
C LYS A 889 -10.05 -26.08 29.16
N ILE A 890 -11.24 -26.11 28.57
CA ILE A 890 -11.89 -24.89 28.05
C ILE A 890 -12.21 -23.91 29.17
N HIS A 891 -12.60 -24.42 30.34
CA HIS A 891 -12.80 -23.59 31.53
C HIS A 891 -11.48 -23.01 32.07
N GLU A 892 -10.37 -23.76 32.00
CA GLU A 892 -9.03 -23.27 32.35
C GLU A 892 -8.57 -22.15 31.42
N ILE A 893 -8.77 -22.30 30.11
CA ILE A 893 -8.43 -21.28 29.09
C ILE A 893 -9.13 -19.94 29.39
N VAL A 894 -10.41 -20.00 29.78
CA VAL A 894 -11.18 -18.79 30.15
C VAL A 894 -10.78 -18.23 31.52
N ALA A 895 -10.26 -19.06 32.42
CA ALA A 895 -9.77 -18.60 33.72
C ALA A 895 -8.39 -17.93 33.61
N SER A 896 -7.55 -18.34 32.64
CA SER A 896 -6.21 -17.82 32.43
C SER A 896 -6.12 -16.61 31.50
N GLY A 897 -7.09 -16.44 30.60
CA GLY A 897 -7.16 -15.34 29.62
C GLY A 897 -8.04 -14.19 30.08
#